data_AF-A0A1P8K325-F1
#
_entry.id   AF-A0A1P8K325-F1
#
_cell.length_a   1.000
_cell.length_b   1.000
_cell.length_c   1.000
_cell.angle_alpha   90.00
_cell.angle_beta   90.00
_cell.angle_gamma   90.00
#
_symmetry.space_group_name_H-M   'P 1'
#
loop_
_entity.id
_entity.type
_entity.pdbx_description
1 polymer ?
#
loop_
_entity_poly.entity_id
_entity_poly.type
_entity_poly.pdbx_seq_one_letter_code
_entity_poly.pdbx_strand_id
1 'polypeptide(L)'
;MRLDQAPVFSLQSHSGNHIVLRSGGLATAHVWVLEEDMVRVLVLPQGDLQMPRTWTVAPGLDNLPPEGRDRFDLSGFSLPAFKLTHDDARLQITTGAVRLTIALAGFFCRWESRHRGAWQATAADRATQSYNFGWWDEKVYHYLQRERGEAYFGLGERAGDANRAGQRYRMCNLDPMGYSARSTDPLYKHIPFYITRKGGGKDTGLCFGLFYDTLSDCSFDMGREMDNYHGHYRYFVADHGDLDLYYIAGADPAAITRRYTWLTGRPIFPPRYALGYSGSTMRYTDAPDAQERMGEFLQRCEEHDIPCDSFHLSSGYTSIGPGRYVFHWNREKFPDPAAFVQSYLDRGVRLVPNIKPALLRDHPRFEEARQAGLLVQDPDGQPTAVQFWDGTGAYLDFTNPATIAWWKKQVTEQLLQYGIPTTWNDNNEFEVWSDKAMAHGFGTPRPVGEARPLQTLLMMQASHAAQTEFAPTERPYLVSRSGAAGMQRYVQTWSGDNYTAWETLRYNIRMGLGLAMSGVSNTGHDIGGFSGPAPGPELLVRWVQHGIFLPRFSIHSWNDDQTVNEPWMYPAVTPQIRELIVLRYRLMPYLYDLVWRYHRGFEPIIRPTYHDFPEDLRCLEENDDMLVGANLLSAAVVEPGQTERAVWLPGTGGWYEWHSARHHPAGRLITLAAPLDGPPPLLAREGCAIPMNYGDIHFGRVEDLRGFQLFPFLGEGQFESTCYEDDGRTQGGASGQWRLQVACTPQSLQIGVLREGVHPPAQDSLVLRLPAADGRRIGFTGATVVHDTVGADWRQITLEL
;
A
#
# COMPACT_ATOMS: atom_id res chain seq x y z
N MET A 1 26.82 29.45 -9.60
CA MET A 1 27.69 29.27 -10.80
C MET A 1 27.11 30.05 -11.98
N ARG A 2 27.86 30.29 -13.06
CA ARG A 2 27.26 30.77 -14.32
C ARG A 2 26.74 29.59 -15.14
N LEU A 3 25.64 29.80 -15.87
CA LEU A 3 25.00 28.76 -16.69
C LEU A 3 25.87 28.27 -17.86
N ASP A 4 26.76 29.12 -18.36
CA ASP A 4 27.71 28.82 -19.45
C ASP A 4 29.03 28.18 -18.96
N GLN A 5 29.15 27.93 -17.65
CA GLN A 5 30.30 27.29 -17.01
C GLN A 5 29.84 26.08 -16.21
N ALA A 6 29.43 25.03 -16.92
CA ALA A 6 29.00 23.78 -16.29
C ALA A 6 30.16 23.14 -15.51
N PRO A 7 29.88 22.50 -14.35
CA PRO A 7 30.90 21.81 -13.58
C PRO A 7 31.52 20.68 -14.41
N VAL A 8 32.84 20.48 -14.27
CA VAL A 8 33.55 19.37 -14.91
C VAL A 8 34.06 18.46 -13.81
N PHE A 9 33.48 17.27 -13.74
CA PHE A 9 33.79 16.30 -12.71
C PHE A 9 35.02 15.48 -13.08
N SER A 10 35.77 15.06 -12.08
CA SER A 10 36.83 14.05 -12.22
C SER A 10 36.67 12.97 -11.16
N LEU A 11 37.12 11.76 -11.46
CA LEU A 11 37.15 10.67 -10.49
C LEU A 11 38.09 11.02 -9.34
N GLN A 12 37.53 11.20 -8.15
CA GLN A 12 38.28 11.51 -6.94
C GLN A 12 38.67 10.24 -6.19
N SER A 13 37.73 9.30 -6.04
CA SER A 13 37.98 8.03 -5.38
C SER A 13 37.02 6.95 -5.84
N HIS A 14 37.47 5.70 -5.70
CA HIS A 14 36.70 4.49 -5.89
C HIS A 14 37.09 3.52 -4.77
N SER A 15 36.16 3.24 -3.86
CA SER A 15 36.36 2.38 -2.70
C SER A 15 35.23 1.35 -2.64
N GLY A 16 35.52 0.12 -3.06
CA GLY A 16 34.51 -0.93 -3.18
C GLY A 16 33.36 -0.50 -4.09
N ASN A 17 32.15 -0.46 -3.54
CA ASN A 17 30.94 -0.11 -4.28
C ASN A 17 30.62 1.38 -4.32
N HIS A 18 31.51 2.24 -3.80
CA HIS A 18 31.33 3.68 -3.74
C HIS A 18 32.33 4.41 -4.65
N ILE A 19 31.79 5.26 -5.52
CA ILE A 19 32.54 6.11 -6.44
C ILE A 19 32.24 7.57 -6.09
N VAL A 20 33.29 8.40 -6.02
CA VAL A 20 33.17 9.83 -5.74
C VAL A 20 33.74 10.62 -6.91
N LEU A 21 32.92 11.51 -7.44
CA LEU A 21 33.25 12.46 -8.49
C LEU A 21 33.24 13.87 -7.90
N ARG A 22 34.24 14.70 -8.24
CA ARG A 22 34.31 16.10 -7.78
C ARG A 22 34.60 17.06 -8.92
N SER A 23 34.01 18.25 -8.87
CA SER A 23 34.29 19.34 -9.81
C SER A 23 34.92 20.52 -9.06
N GLY A 24 36.25 20.68 -9.17
CA GLY A 24 36.98 21.91 -8.78
C GLY A 24 36.72 22.48 -7.37
N GLY A 25 36.32 21.64 -6.41
CA GLY A 25 35.97 22.06 -5.04
C GLY A 25 34.55 22.64 -4.86
N LEU A 26 33.70 22.57 -5.89
CA LEU A 26 32.34 23.13 -5.89
C LEU A 26 31.27 22.06 -5.66
N ALA A 27 31.18 21.09 -6.57
CA ALA A 27 30.15 20.06 -6.54
C ALA A 27 30.76 18.67 -6.33
N THR A 28 30.05 17.83 -5.58
CA THR A 28 30.40 16.42 -5.38
C THR A 28 29.25 15.56 -5.84
N ALA A 29 29.55 14.45 -6.52
CA ALA A 29 28.58 13.42 -6.82
C ALA A 29 29.09 12.07 -6.32
N HIS A 30 28.21 11.34 -5.66
CA HIS A 30 28.46 9.99 -5.18
C HIS A 30 27.64 9.01 -6.01
N VAL A 31 28.26 7.90 -6.39
CA VAL A 31 27.60 6.81 -7.10
C VAL A 31 27.85 5.52 -6.36
N TRP A 32 26.79 4.77 -6.08
CA TRP A 32 26.89 3.45 -5.47
C TRP A 32 26.29 2.36 -6.34
N VAL A 33 26.99 1.25 -6.48
CA VAL A 33 26.44 0.01 -7.02
C VAL A 33 25.94 -0.82 -5.85
N LEU A 34 24.62 -0.82 -5.63
CA LEU A 34 24.01 -1.42 -4.45
C LEU A 34 23.64 -2.88 -4.69
N GLU A 35 23.07 -3.16 -5.87
CA GLU A 35 22.65 -4.49 -6.32
C GLU A 35 22.96 -4.64 -7.81
N GLU A 36 22.86 -5.86 -8.35
CA GLU A 36 23.07 -6.11 -9.78
C GLU A 36 22.11 -5.27 -10.65
N ASP A 37 20.91 -5.04 -10.14
CA ASP A 37 19.80 -4.32 -10.76
C ASP A 37 19.61 -2.90 -10.21
N MET A 38 20.48 -2.41 -9.31
CA MET A 38 20.27 -1.12 -8.64
C MET A 38 21.55 -0.29 -8.46
N VAL A 39 21.48 0.95 -8.94
CA VAL A 39 22.54 1.94 -8.81
C VAL A 39 21.94 3.22 -8.23
N ARG A 40 22.64 3.81 -7.26
CA ARG A 40 22.25 5.06 -6.60
C ARG A 40 23.18 6.18 -7.01
N VAL A 41 22.62 7.38 -7.24
CA VAL A 41 23.34 8.61 -7.57
C VAL A 41 22.89 9.70 -6.61
N LEU A 42 23.83 10.24 -5.84
CA LEU A 42 23.63 11.40 -4.99
C LEU A 42 24.41 12.58 -5.57
N VAL A 43 23.73 13.69 -5.84
CA VAL A 43 24.36 14.92 -6.35
C VAL A 43 24.27 16.02 -5.29
N LEU A 44 25.44 16.56 -4.92
CA LEU A 44 25.62 17.63 -3.94
C LEU A 44 26.20 18.87 -4.64
N PRO A 45 25.36 19.83 -5.08
CA PRO A 45 25.79 21.00 -5.83
C PRO A 45 26.87 21.86 -5.15
N GLN A 46 26.83 21.96 -3.82
CA GLN A 46 27.80 22.68 -2.99
C GLN A 46 28.80 21.74 -2.28
N GLY A 47 28.70 20.44 -2.53
CA GLY A 47 29.58 19.42 -1.93
C GLY A 47 29.21 18.97 -0.51
N ASP A 48 28.32 19.70 0.17
CA ASP A 48 27.84 19.37 1.51
C ASP A 48 26.48 18.66 1.47
N LEU A 49 26.32 17.66 2.34
CA LEU A 49 25.09 16.88 2.48
C LEU A 49 24.11 17.59 3.42
N GLN A 50 22.93 17.99 2.92
CA GLN A 50 21.95 18.74 3.72
C GLN A 50 21.19 17.84 4.69
N MET A 51 20.82 16.64 4.25
CA MET A 51 20.10 15.65 5.05
C MET A 51 20.96 14.40 5.23
N PRO A 52 21.79 14.28 6.28
CA PRO A 52 22.67 13.13 6.44
C PRO A 52 21.96 11.81 6.78
N ARG A 53 20.67 11.88 7.15
CA ARG A 53 19.86 10.73 7.54
C ARG A 53 18.72 10.47 6.54
N THR A 54 18.34 9.21 6.43
CA THR A 54 17.14 8.76 5.70
C THR A 54 16.27 7.87 6.59
N TRP A 55 14.95 7.97 6.40
CA TRP A 55 13.93 7.20 7.10
C TRP A 55 13.12 6.28 6.15
N THR A 56 13.44 6.33 4.86
CA THR A 56 12.71 5.61 3.82
C THR A 56 13.46 4.34 3.40
N VAL A 57 14.80 4.38 3.36
CA VAL A 57 15.66 3.29 2.86
C VAL A 57 16.00 2.29 3.97
N ALA A 58 15.44 1.08 3.87
CA ALA A 58 15.53 0.02 4.86
C ALA A 58 15.61 -1.37 4.18
N PRO A 59 16.66 -1.68 3.41
CA PRO A 59 16.72 -2.84 2.51
C PRO A 59 16.43 -4.17 3.23
N GLY A 60 15.22 -4.67 3.06
CA GLY A 60 14.72 -5.91 3.68
C GLY A 60 14.56 -5.88 5.20
N LEU A 61 14.73 -4.72 5.84
CA LEU A 61 14.62 -4.52 7.28
C LEU A 61 13.17 -4.28 7.69
N ASP A 62 12.83 -4.68 8.92
CA ASP A 62 11.50 -4.48 9.49
C ASP A 62 11.32 -3.06 10.06
N ASN A 63 12.42 -2.41 10.47
CA ASN A 63 12.39 -1.08 11.07
C ASN A 63 13.73 -0.35 10.86
N LEU A 64 13.73 0.96 11.09
CA LEU A 64 14.90 1.83 11.19
C LEU A 64 14.99 2.41 12.60
N PRO A 65 16.15 2.94 13.04
CA PRO A 65 16.19 3.75 14.26
C PRO A 65 15.35 5.05 14.09
N PRO A 66 14.75 5.60 15.16
CA PRO A 66 13.98 6.85 15.09
C PRO A 66 14.75 8.02 14.50
N GLU A 67 16.04 8.16 14.82
CA GLU A 67 16.92 9.20 14.26
C GLU A 67 17.28 9.00 12.78
N GLY A 68 16.83 7.90 12.18
CA GLY A 68 17.08 7.55 10.79
C GLY A 68 18.43 6.85 10.59
N ARG A 69 18.54 6.16 9.46
CA ARG A 69 19.78 5.52 9.02
C ARG A 69 20.73 6.58 8.45
N ASP A 70 22.03 6.42 8.66
CA ASP A 70 23.05 7.19 7.94
C ASP A 70 22.91 6.98 6.43
N ARG A 71 22.84 8.05 5.63
CA ARG A 71 22.67 7.92 4.18
C ARG A 71 23.80 7.17 3.50
N PHE A 72 25.00 7.08 4.08
CA PHE A 72 26.13 6.33 3.52
C PHE A 72 26.24 4.90 4.08
N ASP A 73 25.35 4.48 4.98
CA ASP A 73 25.27 3.10 5.46
C ASP A 73 24.79 2.16 4.33
N LEU A 74 25.68 1.23 3.96
CA LEU A 74 25.44 0.24 2.92
C LEU A 74 24.97 -1.13 3.47
N SER A 75 24.70 -1.25 4.77
CA SER A 75 24.25 -2.51 5.34
C SER A 75 22.86 -2.90 4.82
N GLY A 76 22.70 -4.19 4.52
CA GLY A 76 21.50 -4.76 3.90
C GLY A 76 21.59 -4.90 2.38
N PHE A 77 22.54 -4.22 1.70
CA PHE A 77 22.80 -4.41 0.27
C PHE A 77 23.82 -5.54 0.02
N SER A 78 23.74 -6.19 -1.14
CA SER A 78 24.64 -7.27 -1.54
C SER A 78 25.99 -6.79 -2.04
N LEU A 79 26.06 -5.56 -2.57
CA LEU A 79 27.29 -4.90 -3.02
C LEU A 79 28.08 -5.74 -4.05
N PRO A 80 27.49 -6.05 -5.22
CA PRO A 80 28.12 -6.93 -6.20
C PRO A 80 29.36 -6.28 -6.83
N ALA A 81 30.25 -7.12 -7.38
CA ALA A 81 31.33 -6.65 -8.22
C ALA A 81 30.78 -6.04 -9.53
N PHE A 82 31.46 -5.02 -10.06
CA PHE A 82 31.07 -4.38 -11.31
C PHE A 82 32.29 -3.94 -12.10
N LYS A 83 32.09 -3.67 -13.39
CA LYS A 83 33.12 -3.12 -14.26
C LYS A 83 33.05 -1.59 -14.24
N LEU A 84 34.17 -0.95 -13.96
CA LEU A 84 34.36 0.50 -14.07
C LEU A 84 35.35 0.81 -15.19
N THR A 85 34.97 1.67 -16.12
CA THR A 85 35.87 2.22 -17.15
C THR A 85 35.73 3.73 -17.20
N HIS A 86 36.83 4.47 -17.33
CA HIS A 86 36.78 5.93 -17.41
C HIS A 86 37.90 6.49 -18.28
N ASP A 87 37.67 7.68 -18.80
CA ASP A 87 38.62 8.55 -19.49
C ASP A 87 38.34 10.01 -19.07
N ASP A 88 39.01 10.99 -19.70
CA ASP A 88 38.85 12.41 -19.35
C ASP A 88 37.45 12.98 -19.66
N ALA A 89 36.65 12.29 -20.48
CA ALA A 89 35.33 12.75 -20.91
C ALA A 89 34.18 12.00 -20.23
N ARG A 90 34.36 10.73 -19.88
CA ARG A 90 33.27 9.88 -19.36
C ARG A 90 33.73 8.84 -18.35
N LEU A 91 32.80 8.44 -17.49
CA LEU A 91 32.89 7.29 -16.61
C LEU A 91 31.73 6.34 -16.90
N GLN A 92 31.99 5.03 -16.93
CA GLN A 92 30.98 4.01 -17.17
C GLN A 92 31.08 2.89 -16.14
N ILE A 93 29.94 2.60 -15.52
CA ILE A 93 29.70 1.49 -14.58
C ILE A 93 28.87 0.45 -15.31
N THR A 94 29.23 -0.83 -15.20
CA THR A 94 28.45 -1.94 -15.78
C THR A 94 28.38 -3.10 -14.79
N THR A 95 27.16 -3.45 -14.38
CA THR A 95 26.81 -4.65 -13.62
C THR A 95 26.26 -5.73 -14.57
N GLY A 96 25.69 -6.81 -14.03
CA GLY A 96 24.97 -7.82 -14.80
C GLY A 96 23.66 -7.32 -15.43
N ALA A 97 23.04 -6.27 -14.88
CA ALA A 97 21.73 -5.77 -15.32
C ALA A 97 21.64 -4.26 -15.60
N VAL A 98 22.57 -3.45 -15.10
CA VAL A 98 22.59 -1.99 -15.25
C VAL A 98 23.90 -1.53 -15.87
N ARG A 99 23.82 -0.57 -16.79
CA ARG A 99 24.97 0.19 -17.25
C ARG A 99 24.66 1.68 -17.13
N LEU A 100 25.48 2.38 -16.38
CA LEU A 100 25.42 3.83 -16.20
C LEU A 100 26.63 4.44 -16.87
N THR A 101 26.42 5.35 -17.81
CA THR A 101 27.46 6.18 -18.42
C THR A 101 27.26 7.63 -17.99
N ILE A 102 28.27 8.22 -17.36
CA ILE A 102 28.30 9.60 -16.89
C ILE A 102 29.25 10.39 -17.79
N ALA A 103 28.75 11.41 -18.48
CA ALA A 103 29.60 12.44 -19.08
C ALA A 103 30.10 13.38 -17.98
N LEU A 104 31.42 13.53 -17.88
CA LEU A 104 32.06 14.25 -16.77
C LEU A 104 31.85 15.77 -16.84
N ALA A 105 31.78 16.33 -18.05
CA ALA A 105 31.37 17.71 -18.27
C ALA A 105 29.85 17.86 -18.08
N GLY A 106 29.43 18.66 -17.11
CA GLY A 106 28.03 18.91 -16.75
C GLY A 106 27.34 17.79 -15.97
N PHE A 107 28.02 16.67 -15.74
CA PHE A 107 27.48 15.47 -15.06
C PHE A 107 26.20 14.96 -15.72
N PHE A 108 26.29 14.34 -16.89
CA PHE A 108 25.10 13.80 -17.57
C PHE A 108 25.07 12.28 -17.52
N CYS A 109 24.03 11.72 -16.91
CA CYS A 109 23.79 10.29 -16.79
C CYS A 109 22.99 9.75 -17.97
N ARG A 110 23.45 8.61 -18.51
CA ARG A 110 22.72 7.76 -19.46
C ARG A 110 22.68 6.35 -18.92
N TRP A 111 21.49 5.78 -18.95
CA TRP A 111 21.17 4.50 -18.36
C TRP A 111 20.80 3.51 -19.46
N GLU A 112 21.37 2.32 -19.35
CA GLU A 112 20.97 1.14 -20.10
C GLU A 112 20.66 0.03 -19.10
N SER A 113 19.68 -0.81 -19.42
CA SER A 113 19.46 -2.06 -18.68
C SER A 113 19.51 -3.26 -19.61
N ARG A 114 19.77 -4.42 -19.02
CA ARG A 114 19.75 -5.68 -19.75
C ARG A 114 18.31 -6.17 -19.85
N HIS A 115 17.77 -6.18 -21.06
CA HIS A 115 16.42 -6.65 -21.35
C HIS A 115 16.47 -7.64 -22.52
N ARG A 116 15.87 -8.82 -22.32
CA ARG A 116 15.90 -9.95 -23.28
C ARG A 116 17.31 -10.29 -23.76
N GLY A 117 18.29 -10.25 -22.84
CA GLY A 117 19.69 -10.60 -23.10
C GLY A 117 20.53 -9.50 -23.74
N ALA A 118 19.94 -8.40 -24.21
CA ALA A 118 20.64 -7.28 -24.85
C ALA A 118 20.64 -6.02 -23.96
N TRP A 119 21.63 -5.14 -24.15
CA TRP A 119 21.66 -3.82 -23.55
C TRP A 119 20.73 -2.89 -24.33
N GLN A 120 19.81 -2.22 -23.62
CA GLN A 120 18.84 -1.29 -24.20
C GLN A 120 18.84 0.00 -23.38
N ALA A 121 18.76 1.14 -24.07
CA ALA A 121 18.69 2.44 -23.42
C ALA A 121 17.35 2.60 -22.67
N THR A 122 17.40 3.10 -21.44
CA THR A 122 16.22 3.25 -20.58
C THR A 122 15.97 4.71 -20.26
N ALA A 123 16.90 5.38 -19.60
CA ALA A 123 16.78 6.77 -19.19
C ALA A 123 18.01 7.57 -19.62
N ALA A 124 17.80 8.84 -19.90
CA ALA A 124 18.89 9.79 -20.12
C ALA A 124 18.49 11.11 -19.48
N ASP A 125 19.45 11.74 -18.83
CA ASP A 125 19.31 13.13 -18.43
C ASP A 125 19.05 14.02 -19.64
N ARG A 126 18.30 15.10 -19.43
CA ARG A 126 18.08 16.12 -20.45
C ARG A 126 19.42 16.69 -20.92
N ALA A 127 19.61 16.95 -22.21
CA ALA A 127 20.91 17.42 -22.72
C ALA A 127 21.33 18.82 -22.19
N THR A 128 20.40 19.58 -21.65
CA THR A 128 20.59 20.94 -21.14
C THR A 128 20.13 21.01 -19.70
N GLN A 129 21.03 21.39 -18.80
CA GLN A 129 20.71 21.73 -17.41
C GLN A 129 19.85 20.67 -16.72
N SER A 130 20.38 19.46 -16.60
CA SER A 130 19.70 18.31 -15.98
C SER A 130 19.58 18.45 -14.47
N TYR A 131 20.52 19.16 -13.88
CA TYR A 131 20.67 19.36 -12.45
C TYR A 131 20.81 20.87 -12.18
N ASN A 132 20.40 21.31 -11.00
CA ASN A 132 20.67 22.67 -10.55
C ASN A 132 21.97 22.72 -9.75
N PHE A 133 23.04 23.23 -10.36
CA PHE A 133 24.32 23.47 -9.68
C PHE A 133 24.40 24.87 -9.04
N GLY A 134 23.30 25.34 -8.45
CA GLY A 134 23.18 26.71 -7.92
C GLY A 134 23.14 27.77 -9.03
N TRP A 135 22.35 27.52 -10.07
CA TRP A 135 22.14 28.44 -11.19
C TRP A 135 20.83 29.23 -11.07
N TRP A 136 19.80 28.63 -10.48
CA TRP A 136 18.44 29.19 -10.50
C TRP A 136 18.01 29.66 -9.11
N ASP A 137 17.82 28.71 -8.20
CA ASP A 137 17.44 28.91 -6.81
C ASP A 137 18.07 27.81 -5.92
N GLU A 138 17.59 27.68 -4.69
CA GLU A 138 18.07 26.70 -3.70
C GLU A 138 17.42 25.31 -3.85
N LYS A 139 16.46 25.14 -4.77
CA LYS A 139 15.71 23.90 -4.93
C LYS A 139 16.53 22.83 -5.64
N VAL A 140 16.12 21.59 -5.44
CA VAL A 140 16.72 20.41 -6.05
C VAL A 140 15.97 20.08 -7.33
N TYR A 141 16.67 20.01 -8.46
CA TYR A 141 16.08 19.67 -9.75
C TYR A 141 16.73 18.45 -10.38
N HIS A 142 15.91 17.63 -11.04
CA HIS A 142 16.37 16.60 -11.95
C HIS A 142 15.50 16.54 -13.20
N TYR A 143 16.09 16.84 -14.36
CA TYR A 143 15.41 16.79 -15.66
C TYR A 143 15.90 15.59 -16.48
N LEU A 144 14.94 14.80 -16.96
CA LEU A 144 15.17 13.66 -17.83
C LEU A 144 14.65 13.97 -19.24
N GLN A 145 15.33 13.45 -20.25
CA GLN A 145 14.77 13.34 -21.58
C GLN A 145 13.53 12.44 -21.53
N ARG A 146 12.50 12.83 -22.30
CA ARG A 146 11.28 12.04 -22.48
C ARG A 146 11.16 11.56 -23.91
N GLU A 147 10.84 10.29 -24.09
CA GLU A 147 10.45 9.73 -25.38
C GLU A 147 8.93 9.70 -25.56
N ARG A 148 8.48 9.69 -26.81
CA ARG A 148 7.05 9.60 -27.12
C ARG A 148 6.53 8.20 -26.83
N GLY A 149 5.35 8.11 -26.23
CA GLY A 149 4.70 6.84 -25.90
C GLY A 149 5.19 6.21 -24.60
N GLU A 150 6.06 6.87 -23.84
CA GLU A 150 6.35 6.45 -22.47
C GLU A 150 5.08 6.52 -21.61
N ALA A 151 4.95 5.54 -20.72
CA ALA A 151 3.91 5.50 -19.69
C ALA A 151 4.56 5.47 -18.31
N TYR A 152 3.87 6.03 -17.32
CA TYR A 152 4.39 6.17 -15.96
C TYR A 152 3.37 5.67 -14.96
N PHE A 153 3.81 4.86 -13.99
CA PHE A 153 2.95 4.25 -12.99
C PHE A 153 3.56 4.38 -11.60
N GLY A 154 2.72 4.39 -10.56
CA GLY A 154 3.15 4.61 -9.17
C GLY A 154 2.79 6.02 -8.70
N LEU A 155 3.76 6.72 -8.09
CA LEU A 155 3.62 7.98 -7.36
C LEU A 155 2.76 7.87 -6.08
N GLY A 156 2.62 6.65 -5.54
CA GLY A 156 1.79 6.37 -4.38
C GLY A 156 0.30 6.52 -4.66
N GLU A 157 -0.41 7.09 -3.69
CA GLU A 157 -1.85 7.34 -3.76
C GLU A 157 -2.11 8.61 -4.57
N ARG A 158 -2.58 8.46 -5.81
CA ARG A 158 -2.91 9.59 -6.68
C ARG A 158 -4.24 9.37 -7.40
N ALA A 159 -5.04 10.43 -7.42
CA ALA A 159 -6.27 10.54 -8.18
C ALA A 159 -6.02 10.38 -9.69
N GLY A 160 -7.10 10.10 -10.43
CA GLY A 160 -7.07 10.02 -11.89
C GLY A 160 -6.55 8.69 -12.44
N ASP A 161 -6.27 8.69 -13.74
CA ASP A 161 -5.90 7.50 -14.51
C ASP A 161 -4.59 6.87 -14.04
N ALA A 162 -4.48 5.53 -14.15
CA ALA A 162 -3.30 4.80 -13.69
C ALA A 162 -2.01 5.23 -14.40
N ASN A 163 -2.10 5.52 -15.71
CA ASN A 163 -1.00 6.08 -16.47
C ASN A 163 -0.87 7.59 -16.22
N ARG A 164 0.26 7.98 -15.62
CA ARG A 164 0.55 9.36 -15.18
C ARG A 164 1.09 10.27 -16.30
N ALA A 165 1.19 9.78 -17.53
CA ALA A 165 1.74 10.54 -18.66
C ALA A 165 0.95 11.82 -18.98
N GLY A 166 1.67 12.92 -19.21
CA GLY A 166 1.07 14.23 -19.55
C GLY A 166 0.42 14.96 -18.37
N GLN A 167 0.63 14.49 -17.14
CA GLN A 167 0.11 15.11 -15.92
C GLN A 167 1.24 15.67 -15.06
N ARG A 168 0.86 16.46 -14.04
CA ARG A 168 1.76 16.99 -13.02
C ARG A 168 1.21 16.65 -11.64
N TYR A 169 2.09 16.22 -10.73
CA TYR A 169 1.72 15.79 -9.40
C TYR A 169 2.58 16.50 -8.35
N ARG A 170 1.95 16.92 -7.26
CA ARG A 170 2.63 17.38 -6.05
C ARG A 170 2.69 16.24 -5.04
N MET A 171 3.82 16.12 -4.37
CA MET A 171 4.05 15.27 -3.20
C MET A 171 4.07 16.18 -1.99
N CYS A 172 2.91 16.36 -1.39
CA CYS A 172 2.67 17.23 -0.24
C CYS A 172 1.44 16.66 0.46
N ASN A 173 1.60 16.09 1.65
CA ASN A 173 0.48 15.48 2.35
C ASN A 173 -0.50 16.57 2.78
N LEU A 174 -1.77 16.40 2.40
CA LEU A 174 -2.88 17.30 2.72
C LEU A 174 -4.08 16.49 3.18
N ASP A 175 -5.03 17.16 3.83
CA ASP A 175 -6.37 16.65 4.09
C ASP A 175 -7.41 17.22 3.10
N PRO A 176 -7.58 16.61 1.91
CA PRO A 176 -8.58 17.03 0.93
C PRO A 176 -9.91 16.30 1.13
N MET A 177 -10.50 16.33 2.33
CA MET A 177 -11.79 15.68 2.61
C MET A 177 -12.83 15.91 1.50
N GLY A 178 -13.46 14.83 1.02
CA GLY A 178 -14.43 14.90 -0.07
C GLY A 178 -13.80 15.15 -1.46
N TYR A 179 -12.52 14.78 -1.63
CA TYR A 179 -11.81 14.97 -2.89
C TYR A 179 -12.48 14.30 -4.08
N SER A 180 -12.25 14.86 -5.28
CA SER A 180 -12.53 14.16 -6.53
C SER A 180 -11.46 13.11 -6.76
N ALA A 181 -11.84 11.84 -6.72
CA ALA A 181 -10.95 10.72 -7.02
C ALA A 181 -10.38 10.77 -8.45
N ARG A 182 -10.95 11.60 -9.34
CA ARG A 182 -10.48 11.79 -10.71
C ARG A 182 -9.39 12.84 -10.85
N SER A 183 -9.45 13.94 -10.11
CA SER A 183 -8.64 15.13 -10.45
C SER A 183 -7.98 15.85 -9.29
N THR A 184 -8.34 15.58 -8.04
CA THR A 184 -7.76 16.30 -6.90
C THR A 184 -6.32 15.81 -6.64
N ASP A 185 -5.38 16.76 -6.58
CA ASP A 185 -3.98 16.54 -6.19
C ASP A 185 -3.46 17.80 -5.46
N PRO A 186 -2.70 17.65 -4.37
CA PRO A 186 -2.23 16.39 -3.76
C PRO A 186 -3.24 15.74 -2.81
N LEU A 187 -2.90 14.54 -2.32
CA LEU A 187 -3.68 13.74 -1.37
C LEU A 187 -2.88 13.45 -0.08
N TYR A 188 -3.11 12.31 0.57
CA TYR A 188 -2.63 12.04 1.94
C TYR A 188 -1.20 11.49 2.01
N LYS A 189 -0.62 11.01 0.89
CA LYS A 189 0.65 10.24 0.91
C LYS A 189 1.77 10.82 0.03
N HIS A 190 2.99 10.71 0.54
CA HIS A 190 4.24 11.20 -0.07
C HIS A 190 5.13 10.03 -0.49
N ILE A 191 5.03 9.59 -1.75
CA ILE A 191 5.81 8.45 -2.25
C ILE A 191 6.45 8.83 -3.61
N PRO A 192 7.67 9.42 -3.60
CA PRO A 192 8.36 9.91 -4.79
C PRO A 192 9.05 8.79 -5.58
N PHE A 193 8.27 7.75 -5.92
CA PHE A 193 8.70 6.60 -6.73
C PHE A 193 7.75 6.38 -7.90
N TYR A 194 8.30 6.09 -9.07
CA TYR A 194 7.50 5.65 -10.21
C TYR A 194 8.26 4.67 -11.10
N ILE A 195 7.49 3.90 -11.86
CA ILE A 195 7.97 2.99 -12.90
C ILE A 195 7.74 3.67 -14.25
N THR A 196 8.77 3.71 -15.07
CA THR A 196 8.69 4.12 -16.47
C THR A 196 8.62 2.89 -17.34
N ARG A 197 7.61 2.84 -18.21
CA ARG A 197 7.58 1.93 -19.35
C ARG A 197 7.95 2.70 -20.60
N LYS A 198 8.90 2.19 -21.38
CA LYS A 198 9.31 2.81 -22.66
C LYS A 198 8.22 2.71 -23.72
N GLY A 199 8.21 3.67 -24.64
CA GLY A 199 7.25 3.76 -25.75
C GLY A 199 7.84 3.34 -27.10
N GLY A 200 7.09 2.55 -27.88
CA GLY A 200 7.33 2.30 -29.31
C GLY A 200 8.23 1.11 -29.69
N GLY A 201 8.07 0.61 -30.92
CA GLY A 201 9.07 -0.21 -31.64
C GLY A 201 9.47 -1.56 -31.03
N LYS A 202 10.78 -1.85 -31.01
CA LYS A 202 11.40 -3.11 -30.53
C LYS A 202 11.50 -3.18 -28.99
N ASP A 203 11.13 -2.12 -28.29
CA ASP A 203 11.34 -1.92 -26.85
C ASP A 203 10.05 -2.17 -26.04
N THR A 204 9.11 -2.93 -26.61
CA THR A 204 7.88 -3.37 -25.91
C THR A 204 8.25 -4.11 -24.62
N GLY A 205 7.67 -3.67 -23.51
CA GLY A 205 7.86 -4.29 -22.19
C GLY A 205 9.04 -3.76 -21.38
N LEU A 206 9.96 -2.97 -21.97
CA LEU A 206 11.11 -2.42 -21.24
C LEU A 206 10.65 -1.43 -20.17
N CYS A 207 10.97 -1.74 -18.91
CA CYS A 207 10.62 -0.93 -17.75
C CYS A 207 11.82 -0.65 -16.85
N PHE A 208 11.76 0.44 -16.09
CA PHE A 208 12.69 0.76 -14.99
C PHE A 208 12.00 1.62 -13.94
N GLY A 209 12.46 1.54 -12.69
CA GLY A 209 11.99 2.35 -11.57
C GLY A 209 12.94 3.49 -11.24
N LEU A 210 12.39 4.63 -10.82
CA LEU A 210 13.14 5.75 -10.25
C LEU A 210 12.53 6.12 -8.91
N PHE A 211 13.36 6.15 -7.86
CA PHE A 211 12.99 6.60 -6.53
C PHE A 211 13.88 7.77 -6.11
N TYR A 212 13.27 8.86 -5.67
CA TYR A 212 13.96 10.04 -5.14
C TYR A 212 13.83 10.02 -3.60
N ASP A 213 14.90 9.73 -2.89
CA ASP A 213 14.87 9.60 -1.42
C ASP A 213 14.84 10.98 -0.73
N THR A 214 13.66 11.60 -0.76
CA THR A 214 13.35 12.86 -0.09
C THR A 214 12.04 12.77 0.68
N LEU A 215 11.97 13.50 1.79
CA LEU A 215 10.73 13.79 2.51
C LEU A 215 10.31 15.26 2.37
N SER A 216 11.07 16.04 1.59
CA SER A 216 10.70 17.42 1.25
C SER A 216 9.51 17.42 0.30
N ASP A 217 8.68 18.46 0.40
CA ASP A 217 7.63 18.68 -0.59
C ASP A 217 8.26 18.75 -1.99
N CYS A 218 7.69 18.01 -2.93
CA CYS A 218 8.24 17.91 -4.28
C CYS A 218 7.16 17.83 -5.35
N SER A 219 7.55 17.97 -6.61
CA SER A 219 6.67 17.87 -7.77
C SER A 219 7.29 17.05 -8.87
N PHE A 220 6.43 16.33 -9.59
CA PHE A 220 6.77 15.59 -10.80
C PHE A 220 5.96 16.14 -11.96
N ASP A 221 6.61 16.54 -13.04
CA ASP A 221 5.97 16.76 -14.34
C ASP A 221 6.26 15.58 -15.24
N MET A 222 5.21 14.91 -15.70
CA MET A 222 5.27 13.69 -16.51
C MET A 222 5.14 14.01 -18.01
N GLY A 223 5.74 15.11 -18.44
CA GLY A 223 5.75 15.53 -19.84
C GLY A 223 4.54 16.34 -20.26
N ARG A 224 3.94 17.06 -19.30
CA ARG A 224 2.87 18.04 -19.55
C ARG A 224 3.45 19.34 -20.08
N GLU A 225 4.59 19.76 -19.54
CA GLU A 225 5.31 20.94 -20.02
C GLU A 225 6.03 20.68 -21.35
N MET A 226 6.17 21.74 -22.15
CA MET A 226 6.88 21.73 -23.43
C MET A 226 7.71 23.00 -23.56
N ASP A 227 8.99 22.84 -23.92
CA ASP A 227 9.88 23.95 -24.23
C ASP A 227 10.72 23.60 -25.47
N ASN A 228 10.68 24.46 -26.48
CA ASN A 228 11.43 24.30 -27.72
C ASN A 228 12.94 24.28 -27.51
N TYR A 229 13.47 24.98 -26.50
CA TYR A 229 14.92 25.00 -26.21
C TYR A 229 15.43 23.70 -25.57
N HIS A 230 14.52 22.90 -25.00
CA HIS A 230 14.84 21.75 -24.18
C HIS A 230 14.28 20.42 -24.73
N GLY A 231 13.50 20.47 -25.81
CA GLY A 231 12.89 19.30 -26.43
C GLY A 231 11.79 18.69 -25.56
N HIS A 232 11.55 17.38 -25.71
CA HIS A 232 10.64 16.65 -24.84
C HIS A 232 11.35 16.20 -23.57
N TYR A 233 10.85 16.64 -22.42
CA TYR A 233 11.40 16.29 -21.11
C TYR A 233 10.29 15.93 -20.13
N ARG A 234 10.72 15.45 -18.97
CA ARG A 234 9.98 15.29 -17.73
C ARG A 234 10.91 15.67 -16.58
N TYR A 235 10.39 16.01 -15.41
CA TYR A 235 11.27 16.41 -14.32
C TYR A 235 10.70 16.17 -12.93
N PHE A 236 11.63 16.19 -11.99
CA PHE A 236 11.43 16.22 -10.56
C PHE A 236 11.98 17.54 -10.01
N VAL A 237 11.27 18.13 -9.05
CA VAL A 237 11.76 19.26 -8.24
C VAL A 237 11.36 19.06 -6.78
N ALA A 238 12.31 19.22 -5.85
CA ALA A 238 12.04 19.26 -4.41
C ALA A 238 12.44 20.62 -3.84
N ASP A 239 11.67 21.10 -2.86
CA ASP A 239 11.87 22.42 -2.27
C ASP A 239 13.17 22.49 -1.44
N HIS A 240 13.57 21.39 -0.80
CA HIS A 240 14.76 21.30 0.05
C HIS A 240 15.51 19.97 -0.10
N GLY A 241 16.71 19.91 0.48
CA GLY A 241 17.48 18.67 0.66
C GLY A 241 18.45 18.38 -0.49
N ASP A 242 18.65 17.10 -0.75
CA ASP A 242 19.66 16.59 -1.68
C ASP A 242 19.01 15.79 -2.83
N LEU A 243 19.66 15.76 -4.00
CA LEU A 243 19.22 14.86 -5.06
C LEU A 243 19.77 13.46 -4.83
N ASP A 244 18.98 12.60 -4.21
CA ASP A 244 19.33 11.21 -3.89
C ASP A 244 18.47 10.23 -4.72
N LEU A 245 19.00 9.81 -5.87
CA LEU A 245 18.27 9.03 -6.88
C LEU A 245 18.67 7.56 -6.85
N TYR A 246 17.68 6.68 -6.75
CA TYR A 246 17.83 5.24 -6.93
C TYR A 246 17.25 4.83 -8.28
N TYR A 247 18.09 4.27 -9.15
CA TYR A 247 17.69 3.64 -10.40
C TYR A 247 17.53 2.14 -10.18
N ILE A 248 16.37 1.60 -10.55
CA ILE A 248 16.03 0.18 -10.39
C ILE A 248 15.72 -0.42 -11.77
N ALA A 249 16.59 -1.31 -12.26
CA ALA A 249 16.28 -2.17 -13.39
C ALA A 249 15.39 -3.34 -12.95
N GLY A 250 14.57 -3.83 -13.86
CA GLY A 250 13.86 -5.09 -13.67
C GLY A 250 13.45 -5.68 -15.02
N ALA A 251 13.19 -6.99 -15.04
CA ALA A 251 12.72 -7.67 -16.24
C ALA A 251 11.29 -7.22 -16.62
N ASP A 252 10.50 -6.84 -15.62
CA ASP A 252 9.10 -6.44 -15.72
C ASP A 252 8.74 -5.49 -14.56
N PRO A 253 7.53 -4.88 -14.55
CA PRO A 253 7.08 -4.04 -13.45
C PRO A 253 7.04 -4.76 -12.10
N ALA A 254 6.78 -6.06 -12.08
CA ALA A 254 6.71 -6.85 -10.85
C ALA A 254 8.05 -6.94 -10.12
N ALA A 255 9.12 -7.22 -10.86
CA ALA A 255 10.48 -7.23 -10.32
C ALA A 255 10.86 -5.85 -9.75
N ILE A 256 10.48 -4.77 -10.43
CA ILE A 256 10.77 -3.40 -9.99
C ILE A 256 10.00 -3.07 -8.70
N THR A 257 8.70 -3.35 -8.63
CA THR A 257 7.89 -3.11 -7.43
C THR A 257 8.39 -3.93 -6.24
N ARG A 258 8.73 -5.22 -6.44
CA ARG A 258 9.33 -6.04 -5.38
C ARG A 258 10.65 -5.46 -4.89
N ARG A 259 11.53 -5.03 -5.79
CA ARG A 259 12.82 -4.42 -5.44
C ARG A 259 12.65 -3.11 -4.69
N TYR A 260 11.71 -2.26 -5.10
CA TYR A 260 11.41 -1.00 -4.41
C TYR A 260 10.80 -1.23 -3.02
N THR A 261 9.90 -2.20 -2.90
CA THR A 261 9.29 -2.57 -1.61
C THR A 261 10.36 -3.14 -0.67
N TRP A 262 11.28 -3.99 -1.18
CA TRP A 262 12.44 -4.45 -0.42
C TRP A 262 13.35 -3.29 0.01
N LEU A 263 13.66 -2.36 -0.91
CA LEU A 263 14.50 -1.18 -0.63
C LEU A 263 13.93 -0.35 0.52
N THR A 264 12.61 -0.17 0.55
CA THR A 264 11.92 0.64 1.57
C THR A 264 11.49 -0.16 2.80
N GLY A 265 11.77 -1.46 2.82
CA GLY A 265 11.65 -2.33 3.99
C GLY A 265 10.43 -3.24 4.03
N ARG A 266 10.53 -4.24 4.90
CA ARG A 266 9.60 -5.35 5.01
C ARG A 266 8.20 -4.86 5.41
N PRO A 267 7.17 -5.13 4.61
CA PRO A 267 5.81 -4.78 4.99
C PRO A 267 5.38 -5.48 6.28
N ILE A 268 4.54 -4.84 7.09
CA ILE A 268 4.01 -5.44 8.31
C ILE A 268 3.16 -6.68 7.99
N PHE A 269 3.24 -7.71 8.84
CA PHE A 269 2.30 -8.83 8.81
C PHE A 269 1.29 -8.67 9.95
N PRO A 270 0.09 -8.12 9.68
CA PRO A 270 -0.90 -7.85 10.72
C PRO A 270 -1.54 -9.15 11.23
N PRO A 271 -2.24 -9.10 12.36
CA PRO A 271 -3.08 -10.21 12.78
C PRO A 271 -4.22 -10.46 11.78
N ARG A 272 -4.67 -11.72 11.65
CA ARG A 272 -5.66 -12.16 10.65
C ARG A 272 -6.96 -11.37 10.70
N TYR A 273 -7.41 -11.00 11.90
CA TYR A 273 -8.64 -10.23 12.10
C TYR A 273 -8.59 -8.83 11.45
N ALA A 274 -7.41 -8.29 11.13
CA ALA A 274 -7.26 -7.04 10.37
C ALA A 274 -7.75 -7.14 8.92
N LEU A 275 -7.91 -8.37 8.40
CA LEU A 275 -8.46 -8.64 7.08
C LEU A 275 -9.97 -8.91 7.13
N GLY A 276 -10.60 -8.97 8.30
CA GLY A 276 -12.04 -9.13 8.41
C GLY A 276 -12.84 -7.94 7.89
N TYR A 277 -14.16 -8.00 8.06
CA TYR A 277 -14.98 -6.79 7.96
C TYR A 277 -14.75 -5.89 9.17
N SER A 278 -14.51 -4.61 8.91
CA SER A 278 -14.42 -3.58 9.94
C SER A 278 -15.56 -2.56 9.82
N GLY A 279 -16.48 -2.58 10.78
CA GLY A 279 -17.51 -1.54 10.88
C GLY A 279 -16.93 -0.20 11.29
N SER A 280 -17.52 0.90 10.82
CA SER A 280 -17.12 2.22 11.29
C SER A 280 -18.16 3.29 10.98
N THR A 281 -18.23 4.29 11.85
CA THR A 281 -18.94 5.54 11.57
C THR A 281 -18.48 6.64 12.52
N MET A 282 -18.52 7.89 12.08
CA MET A 282 -18.39 9.02 13.00
C MET A 282 -19.65 9.19 13.87
N ARG A 283 -20.83 8.88 13.32
CA ARG A 283 -22.12 9.23 13.91
C ARG A 283 -22.35 8.59 15.28
N TYR A 284 -22.04 7.30 15.45
CA TYR A 284 -22.24 6.61 16.72
C TYR A 284 -21.40 7.21 17.84
N THR A 285 -20.13 7.53 17.57
CA THR A 285 -19.25 8.12 18.58
C THR A 285 -19.60 9.58 18.90
N ASP A 286 -20.26 10.26 17.97
CA ASP A 286 -20.66 11.66 18.12
C ASP A 286 -21.95 11.81 18.94
N ALA A 287 -22.80 10.79 18.92
CA ALA A 287 -24.08 10.79 19.61
C ALA A 287 -23.91 10.97 21.13
N PRO A 288 -24.86 11.64 21.82
CA PRO A 288 -24.84 11.73 23.29
C PRO A 288 -24.94 10.35 23.97
N ASP A 289 -25.64 9.41 23.35
CA ASP A 289 -25.87 8.03 23.74
C ASP A 289 -24.86 7.05 23.07
N ALA A 290 -23.62 7.49 22.83
CA ALA A 290 -22.65 6.77 21.99
C ALA A 290 -22.43 5.29 22.39
N GLN A 291 -22.29 4.97 23.68
CA GLN A 291 -22.10 3.59 24.13
C GLN A 291 -23.32 2.71 23.77
N GLU A 292 -24.54 3.24 23.83
CA GLU A 292 -25.76 2.52 23.45
C GLU A 292 -25.80 2.27 21.94
N ARG A 293 -25.55 3.29 21.12
CA ARG A 293 -25.45 3.17 19.64
C ARG A 293 -24.43 2.14 19.20
N MET A 294 -23.28 2.14 19.87
CA MET A 294 -22.24 1.15 19.64
C MET A 294 -22.66 -0.27 20.09
N GLY A 295 -23.51 -0.40 21.11
CA GLY A 295 -24.14 -1.67 21.46
C GLY A 295 -25.17 -2.14 20.42
N GLU A 296 -25.99 -1.23 19.89
CA GLU A 296 -26.96 -1.50 18.81
C GLU A 296 -26.27 -2.07 17.56
N PHE A 297 -25.09 -1.55 17.20
CA PHE A 297 -24.31 -2.07 16.07
C PHE A 297 -24.01 -3.57 16.22
N LEU A 298 -23.56 -4.00 17.40
CA LEU A 298 -23.24 -5.41 17.67
C LEU A 298 -24.49 -6.30 17.62
N GLN A 299 -25.62 -5.79 18.12
CA GLN A 299 -26.91 -6.49 18.03
C GLN A 299 -27.36 -6.63 16.57
N ARG A 300 -27.14 -5.62 15.73
CA ARG A 300 -27.48 -5.69 14.30
C ARG A 300 -26.59 -6.63 13.50
N CYS A 301 -25.30 -6.73 13.85
CA CYS A 301 -24.43 -7.77 13.32
C CYS A 301 -24.98 -9.17 13.62
N GLU A 302 -25.49 -9.39 14.84
CA GLU A 302 -26.12 -10.65 15.23
C GLU A 302 -27.47 -10.87 14.52
N GLU A 303 -28.34 -9.85 14.48
CA GLU A 303 -29.67 -9.90 13.84
C GLU A 303 -29.59 -10.23 12.34
N HIS A 304 -28.65 -9.60 11.64
CA HIS A 304 -28.45 -9.80 10.21
C HIS A 304 -27.40 -10.86 9.88
N ASP A 305 -26.81 -11.48 10.90
CA ASP A 305 -25.76 -12.48 10.80
C ASP A 305 -24.60 -12.03 9.88
N ILE A 306 -24.12 -10.81 10.12
CA ILE A 306 -23.00 -10.20 9.41
C ILE A 306 -21.72 -10.43 10.24
N PRO A 307 -20.77 -11.25 9.76
CA PRO A 307 -19.50 -11.43 10.46
C PRO A 307 -18.70 -10.13 10.46
N CYS A 308 -18.07 -9.83 11.59
CA CYS A 308 -17.33 -8.58 11.83
C CYS A 308 -16.20 -8.85 12.83
N ASP A 309 -14.98 -8.40 12.50
CA ASP A 309 -13.79 -8.66 13.32
C ASP A 309 -13.32 -7.43 14.09
N SER A 310 -13.65 -6.23 13.60
CA SER A 310 -13.24 -4.98 14.24
C SER A 310 -14.23 -3.85 14.02
N PHE A 311 -14.11 -2.81 14.86
CA PHE A 311 -14.85 -1.57 14.71
C PHE A 311 -13.91 -0.37 14.86
N HIS A 312 -13.82 0.49 13.85
CA HIS A 312 -13.05 1.73 13.95
C HIS A 312 -13.81 2.74 14.81
N LEU A 313 -13.24 3.02 15.98
CA LEU A 313 -13.78 3.93 16.98
C LEU A 313 -13.33 5.36 16.63
N SER A 314 -14.17 6.04 15.83
CA SER A 314 -13.99 7.44 15.40
C SER A 314 -13.86 8.40 16.59
N SER A 315 -13.29 9.58 16.35
CA SER A 315 -12.85 10.52 17.41
C SER A 315 -13.91 11.02 18.41
N GLY A 316 -15.20 10.70 18.24
CA GLY A 316 -16.28 11.14 19.14
C GLY A 316 -16.16 10.60 20.57
N TYR A 317 -15.49 9.46 20.76
CA TYR A 317 -15.18 8.94 22.09
C TYR A 317 -14.25 9.86 22.90
N THR A 318 -13.56 10.78 22.22
CA THR A 318 -12.65 11.76 22.82
C THR A 318 -13.19 13.17 22.93
N SER A 319 -14.48 13.36 22.61
CA SER A 319 -15.04 14.70 22.50
C SER A 319 -15.22 15.42 23.83
N ILE A 320 -14.99 16.73 23.87
CA ILE A 320 -15.47 17.64 24.92
C ILE A 320 -16.21 18.77 24.20
N GLY A 321 -17.55 18.79 24.31
CA GLY A 321 -18.37 19.62 23.44
C GLY A 321 -18.10 19.30 21.96
N PRO A 322 -17.83 20.30 21.09
CA PRO A 322 -17.54 20.07 19.67
C PRO A 322 -16.10 19.57 19.42
N GLY A 323 -15.15 19.83 20.33
CA GLY A 323 -13.73 19.53 20.10
C GLY A 323 -13.37 18.06 20.22
N ARG A 324 -12.31 17.63 19.52
CA ARG A 324 -11.73 16.27 19.59
C ARG A 324 -10.39 16.28 20.32
N TYR A 325 -10.28 15.54 21.43
CA TYR A 325 -9.16 15.64 22.36
C TYR A 325 -8.45 14.29 22.50
N VAL A 326 -7.46 14.02 21.65
CA VAL A 326 -6.72 12.74 21.68
C VAL A 326 -6.30 12.35 23.10
N PHE A 327 -6.45 11.07 23.47
CA PHE A 327 -6.13 10.56 24.81
C PHE A 327 -7.00 11.11 25.95
N HIS A 328 -8.21 11.58 25.64
CA HIS A 328 -9.26 11.87 26.59
C HIS A 328 -10.42 10.88 26.39
N TRP A 329 -10.82 10.12 27.40
CA TRP A 329 -12.08 9.35 27.34
C TRP A 329 -13.24 10.24 27.80
N ASN A 330 -14.22 10.45 26.92
CA ASN A 330 -15.46 11.12 27.30
C ASN A 330 -16.30 10.20 28.21
N ARG A 331 -16.23 10.45 29.52
CA ARG A 331 -16.92 9.65 30.54
C ARG A 331 -18.43 9.91 30.65
N GLU A 332 -18.96 10.95 30.01
CA GLU A 332 -20.40 11.13 29.91
C GLU A 332 -20.99 10.15 28.89
N LYS A 333 -20.30 9.98 27.76
CA LYS A 333 -20.67 9.04 26.69
C LYS A 333 -20.28 7.60 26.99
N PHE A 334 -19.13 7.40 27.64
CA PHE A 334 -18.56 6.10 28.00
C PHE A 334 -18.19 6.09 29.51
N PRO A 335 -19.18 5.90 30.41
CA PRO A 335 -18.96 6.00 31.86
C PRO A 335 -17.89 5.04 32.39
N ASP A 336 -17.85 3.82 31.85
CA ASP A 336 -16.86 2.80 32.14
C ASP A 336 -16.24 2.28 30.83
N PRO A 337 -15.12 2.91 30.37
CA PRO A 337 -14.44 2.48 29.16
C PRO A 337 -13.97 1.03 29.21
N ALA A 338 -13.61 0.49 30.38
CA ALA A 338 -13.15 -0.90 30.49
C ALA A 338 -14.29 -1.89 30.24
N ALA A 339 -15.45 -1.65 30.86
CA ALA A 339 -16.63 -2.47 30.62
C ALA A 339 -17.12 -2.37 29.16
N PHE A 340 -17.07 -1.17 28.58
CA PHE A 340 -17.40 -0.96 27.16
C PHE A 340 -16.48 -1.76 26.24
N VAL A 341 -15.17 -1.67 26.40
CA VAL A 341 -14.20 -2.42 25.58
C VAL A 341 -14.40 -3.93 25.76
N GLN A 342 -14.59 -4.40 26.99
CA GLN A 342 -14.83 -5.81 27.28
C GLN A 342 -16.08 -6.33 26.55
N SER A 343 -17.15 -5.53 26.48
CA SER A 343 -18.40 -5.92 25.79
C SER A 343 -18.21 -6.19 24.28
N TYR A 344 -17.25 -5.52 23.65
CA TYR A 344 -16.85 -5.74 22.25
C TYR A 344 -15.99 -7.00 22.12
N LEU A 345 -15.00 -7.16 23.02
CA LEU A 345 -14.12 -8.32 23.04
C LEU A 345 -14.88 -9.63 23.27
N ASP A 346 -15.90 -9.62 24.13
CA ASP A 346 -16.77 -10.78 24.41
C ASP A 346 -17.52 -11.28 23.17
N ARG A 347 -17.69 -10.42 22.16
CA ARG A 347 -18.32 -10.75 20.86
C ARG A 347 -17.30 -10.96 19.74
N GLY A 348 -16.02 -11.03 20.08
CA GLY A 348 -14.93 -11.21 19.13
C GLY A 348 -14.55 -9.97 18.32
N VAL A 349 -15.11 -8.80 18.61
CA VAL A 349 -14.87 -7.56 17.86
C VAL A 349 -13.79 -6.72 18.54
N ARG A 350 -12.72 -6.38 17.83
CA ARG A 350 -11.68 -5.47 18.33
C ARG A 350 -12.00 -4.01 17.99
N LEU A 351 -11.82 -3.10 18.94
CA LEU A 351 -11.90 -1.67 18.64
C LEU A 351 -10.61 -1.20 17.95
N VAL A 352 -10.71 -0.19 17.09
CA VAL A 352 -9.60 0.48 16.37
C VAL A 352 -9.71 1.99 16.58
N PRO A 353 -9.09 2.54 17.64
CA PRO A 353 -9.36 3.89 18.14
C PRO A 353 -8.60 4.98 17.39
N ASN A 354 -9.34 6.01 16.96
CA ASN A 354 -8.82 7.21 16.32
C ASN A 354 -7.93 8.01 17.28
N ILE A 355 -6.67 8.22 16.90
CA ILE A 355 -5.70 9.06 17.62
C ILE A 355 -5.02 10.03 16.66
N LYS A 356 -4.79 11.25 17.13
CA LYS A 356 -4.29 12.38 16.33
C LYS A 356 -2.98 12.91 16.92
N PRO A 357 -2.02 13.37 16.10
CA PRO A 357 -0.74 13.86 16.60
C PRO A 357 -0.79 15.31 17.09
N ALA A 358 -1.97 15.87 17.35
CA ALA A 358 -2.16 17.28 17.67
C ALA A 358 -2.98 17.47 18.95
N LEU A 359 -2.67 18.55 19.66
CA LEU A 359 -3.43 19.02 20.81
C LEU A 359 -4.04 20.38 20.48
N LEU A 360 -5.36 20.51 20.61
CA LEU A 360 -6.05 21.81 20.57
C LEU A 360 -5.55 22.71 21.72
N ARG A 361 -5.64 24.02 21.56
CA ARG A 361 -5.14 24.99 22.57
C ARG A 361 -5.78 24.83 23.95
N ASP A 362 -7.05 24.44 23.97
CA ASP A 362 -7.85 24.16 25.17
C ASP A 362 -7.81 22.68 25.58
N HIS A 363 -6.95 21.87 24.95
CA HIS A 363 -6.79 20.47 25.33
C HIS A 363 -6.34 20.35 26.78
N PRO A 364 -6.91 19.44 27.60
CA PRO A 364 -6.57 19.31 29.03
C PRO A 364 -5.08 19.08 29.31
N ARG A 365 -4.36 18.52 28.33
CA ARG A 365 -2.91 18.25 28.35
C ARG A 365 -2.05 19.21 27.54
N PHE A 366 -2.63 20.29 26.97
CA PHE A 366 -1.87 21.23 26.14
C PHE A 366 -0.74 21.87 26.95
N GLU A 367 -1.05 22.35 28.15
CA GLU A 367 -0.07 23.04 29.00
C GLU A 367 1.03 22.08 29.51
N GLU A 368 0.66 20.84 29.84
CA GLU A 368 1.61 19.75 30.15
C GLU A 368 2.60 19.56 29.00
N ALA A 369 2.10 19.38 27.77
CA ALA A 369 2.93 19.18 26.59
C ALA A 369 3.78 20.42 26.23
N ARG A 370 3.23 21.62 26.42
CA ARG A 370 3.94 22.89 26.20
C ARG A 370 5.11 23.05 27.17
N GLN A 371 4.88 22.86 28.46
CA GLN A 371 5.91 22.99 29.49
C GLN A 371 7.03 21.95 29.32
N ALA A 372 6.68 20.75 28.86
CA ALA A 372 7.64 19.69 28.55
C ALA A 372 8.33 19.83 27.18
N GLY A 373 8.00 20.85 26.37
CA GLY A 373 8.63 21.10 25.06
C GLY A 373 8.31 20.03 24.02
N LEU A 374 7.12 19.41 24.08
CA LEU A 374 6.75 18.27 23.23
C LEU A 374 6.15 18.68 21.88
N LEU A 375 5.75 19.93 21.74
CA LEU A 375 5.05 20.47 20.56
C LEU A 375 6.05 21.04 19.56
N VAL A 376 5.68 21.10 18.28
CA VAL A 376 6.40 21.90 17.29
C VAL A 376 6.38 23.37 17.70
N GLN A 377 7.54 24.01 17.73
CA GLN A 377 7.70 25.37 18.25
C GLN A 377 8.10 26.35 17.15
N ASP A 378 7.81 27.63 17.35
CA ASP A 378 8.45 28.72 16.61
C ASP A 378 9.84 29.03 17.21
N PRO A 379 10.63 29.95 16.61
CA PRO A 379 11.97 30.28 17.09
C PRO A 379 11.99 30.97 18.45
N ASP A 380 10.84 31.49 18.91
CA ASP A 380 10.67 32.11 20.24
C ASP A 380 10.28 31.07 21.31
N GLY A 381 10.25 29.78 20.95
CA GLY A 381 9.93 28.65 21.83
C GLY A 381 8.43 28.49 22.13
N GLN A 382 7.56 29.18 21.39
CA GLN A 382 6.11 29.03 21.54
C GLN A 382 5.58 27.93 20.63
N PRO A 383 4.56 27.15 21.05
CA PRO A 383 3.93 26.18 20.15
C PRO A 383 3.38 26.86 18.89
N THR A 384 3.76 26.33 17.72
CA THR A 384 3.26 26.82 16.43
C THR A 384 1.76 26.55 16.33
N ALA A 385 0.98 27.61 16.09
CA ALA A 385 -0.46 27.49 15.93
C ALA A 385 -0.80 26.92 14.54
N VAL A 386 -1.68 25.91 14.52
CA VAL A 386 -2.22 25.30 13.31
C VAL A 386 -3.74 25.23 13.40
N GLN A 387 -4.43 25.39 12.28
CA GLN A 387 -5.88 25.26 12.18
C GLN A 387 -6.29 23.78 12.12
N PHE A 388 -7.29 23.42 12.93
CA PHE A 388 -7.99 22.13 12.89
C PHE A 388 -9.50 22.38 12.81
N TRP A 389 -10.29 21.33 12.57
CA TRP A 389 -11.75 21.35 12.48
C TRP A 389 -12.43 22.17 13.58
N ASP A 390 -12.03 21.91 14.84
CA ASP A 390 -12.73 22.43 16.02
C ASP A 390 -12.00 23.60 16.70
N GLY A 391 -10.94 24.13 16.08
CA GLY A 391 -10.18 25.24 16.62
C GLY A 391 -8.70 25.21 16.25
N THR A 392 -7.92 26.07 16.90
CA THR A 392 -6.46 26.10 16.71
C THR A 392 -5.76 25.20 17.72
N GLY A 393 -4.67 24.56 17.32
CA GLY A 393 -3.86 23.68 18.16
C GLY A 393 -2.38 23.74 17.79
N ALA A 394 -1.63 22.75 18.24
CA ALA A 394 -0.25 22.51 17.84
C ALA A 394 0.00 21.01 17.67
N TYR A 395 0.85 20.65 16.71
CA TYR A 395 1.31 19.28 16.53
C TYR A 395 2.38 18.91 17.57
N LEU A 396 2.37 17.65 17.99
CA LEU A 396 3.47 17.01 18.70
C LEU A 396 4.67 16.84 17.76
N ASP A 397 5.88 17.07 18.26
CA ASP A 397 7.11 16.89 17.49
C ASP A 397 7.74 15.53 17.76
N PHE A 398 7.57 14.59 16.85
CA PHE A 398 8.09 13.23 16.95
C PHE A 398 9.60 13.13 16.69
N THR A 399 10.28 14.21 16.33
CA THR A 399 11.76 14.26 16.32
C THR A 399 12.34 14.57 17.71
N ASN A 400 11.48 14.80 18.70
CA ASN A 400 11.85 14.89 20.11
C ASN A 400 11.65 13.52 20.80
N PRO A 401 12.72 12.86 21.29
CA PRO A 401 12.60 11.61 22.04
C PRO A 401 11.65 11.66 23.25
N ALA A 402 11.53 12.82 23.90
CA ALA A 402 10.58 13.01 25.00
C ALA A 402 9.13 12.93 24.51
N THR A 403 8.84 13.44 23.31
CA THR A 403 7.51 13.33 22.70
C THR A 403 7.19 11.89 22.33
N ILE A 404 8.15 11.14 21.77
CA ILE A 404 7.98 9.71 21.50
C ILE A 404 7.65 8.95 22.78
N ALA A 405 8.39 9.21 23.87
CA ALA A 405 8.15 8.58 25.16
C ALA A 405 6.77 8.92 25.73
N TRP A 406 6.37 10.20 25.66
CA TRP A 406 5.05 10.66 26.09
C TRP A 406 3.95 9.99 25.26
N TRP A 407 4.07 9.97 23.93
CA TRP A 407 3.09 9.35 23.03
C TRP A 407 2.90 7.87 23.35
N LYS A 408 4.00 7.11 23.49
CA LYS A 408 3.95 5.69 23.83
C LYS A 408 3.24 5.46 25.17
N LYS A 409 3.57 6.26 26.19
CA LYS A 409 2.90 6.20 27.49
C LYS A 409 1.40 6.43 27.35
N GLN A 410 0.99 7.45 26.60
CA GLN A 410 -0.43 7.76 26.40
C GLN A 410 -1.16 6.66 25.62
N VAL A 411 -0.57 6.10 24.56
CA VAL A 411 -1.13 4.94 23.85
C VAL A 411 -1.30 3.76 24.80
N THR A 412 -0.29 3.46 25.62
CA THR A 412 -0.35 2.36 26.59
C THR A 412 -1.45 2.57 27.62
N GLU A 413 -1.46 3.71 28.32
CA GLU A 413 -2.37 3.98 29.44
C GLU A 413 -3.80 4.22 28.99
N GLN A 414 -4.01 4.88 27.84
CA GLN A 414 -5.35 5.25 27.41
C GLN A 414 -6.01 4.22 26.50
N LEU A 415 -5.25 3.29 25.91
CA LEU A 415 -5.79 2.29 24.97
C LEU A 415 -5.36 0.86 25.31
N LEU A 416 -4.06 0.57 25.32
CA LEU A 416 -3.58 -0.82 25.41
C LEU A 416 -3.99 -1.48 26.74
N GLN A 417 -3.91 -0.75 27.85
CA GLN A 417 -4.34 -1.23 29.18
C GLN A 417 -5.84 -1.53 29.29
N TYR A 418 -6.67 -0.97 28.39
CA TYR A 418 -8.09 -1.30 28.29
C TYR A 418 -8.37 -2.57 27.47
N GLY A 419 -7.34 -3.22 26.91
CA GLY A 419 -7.50 -4.37 26.04
C GLY A 419 -7.69 -4.01 24.56
N ILE A 420 -7.33 -2.79 24.14
CA ILE A 420 -7.38 -2.35 22.76
C ILE A 420 -5.97 -2.45 22.14
N PRO A 421 -5.61 -3.53 21.41
CA PRO A 421 -4.24 -3.74 20.92
C PRO A 421 -3.92 -2.95 19.64
N THR A 422 -4.77 -2.00 19.26
CA THR A 422 -4.79 -1.37 17.94
C THR A 422 -4.69 0.15 18.05
N THR A 423 -4.32 0.81 16.95
CA THR A 423 -4.31 2.29 16.86
C THR A 423 -4.70 2.73 15.46
N TRP A 424 -5.39 3.87 15.36
CA TRP A 424 -5.72 4.53 14.11
C TRP A 424 -5.15 5.95 14.10
N ASN A 425 -3.98 6.10 13.51
CA ASN A 425 -3.30 7.39 13.34
C ASN A 425 -3.99 8.20 12.24
N ASP A 426 -4.67 9.26 12.63
CA ASP A 426 -5.50 10.09 11.76
C ASP A 426 -5.15 11.57 11.88
N ASN A 427 -5.55 12.39 10.90
CA ASN A 427 -5.18 13.81 10.79
C ASN A 427 -3.66 14.06 10.95
N ASN A 428 -2.86 13.13 10.43
CA ASN A 428 -1.42 13.07 10.60
C ASN A 428 -0.64 13.46 9.35
N GLU A 429 -1.20 14.37 8.56
CA GLU A 429 -0.56 15.01 7.40
C GLU A 429 0.50 16.04 7.81
N PHE A 430 0.45 16.52 9.07
CA PHE A 430 1.33 17.56 9.62
C PHE A 430 1.31 18.84 8.80
N GLU A 431 0.13 19.43 8.64
CA GLU A 431 -0.13 20.69 7.92
C GLU A 431 0.42 21.94 8.66
N VAL A 432 1.70 21.90 9.02
CA VAL A 432 2.46 23.03 9.55
C VAL A 432 2.98 23.85 8.37
N TRP A 433 2.40 25.03 8.16
CA TRP A 433 2.69 25.91 7.01
C TRP A 433 3.61 27.09 7.31
N SER A 434 3.94 27.31 8.58
CA SER A 434 4.82 28.40 8.98
C SER A 434 6.27 28.03 8.67
N ASP A 435 6.94 28.84 7.84
CA ASP A 435 8.39 28.72 7.57
C ASP A 435 9.26 28.91 8.81
N LYS A 436 8.68 29.46 9.89
CA LYS A 436 9.36 29.65 11.17
C LYS A 436 9.25 28.43 12.08
N ALA A 437 8.40 27.46 11.77
CA ALA A 437 8.19 26.30 12.63
C ALA A 437 9.43 25.41 12.66
N MET A 438 9.94 25.15 13.85
CA MET A 438 11.12 24.35 14.11
C MET A 438 10.74 23.06 14.84
N ALA A 439 11.32 21.96 14.38
CA ALA A 439 11.37 20.68 15.09
C ALA A 439 12.69 20.55 15.85
N HIS A 440 12.69 19.73 16.89
CA HIS A 440 13.83 19.34 17.72
C HIS A 440 14.94 18.67 16.89
N GLY A 441 14.57 17.92 15.85
CA GLY A 441 15.49 17.30 14.89
C GLY A 441 16.51 16.37 15.55
N PHE A 442 16.08 15.58 16.55
CA PHE A 442 16.95 14.70 17.34
C PHE A 442 18.15 15.42 17.97
N GLY A 443 17.98 16.68 18.37
CA GLY A 443 18.99 17.51 19.03
C GLY A 443 19.67 18.50 18.10
N THR A 444 19.39 18.44 16.79
CA THR A 444 19.78 19.48 15.82
C THR A 444 18.52 20.10 15.23
N PRO A 445 18.06 21.26 15.75
CA PRO A 445 16.81 21.86 15.32
C PRO A 445 16.76 22.12 13.80
N ARG A 446 15.62 21.84 13.19
CA ARG A 446 15.39 22.03 11.75
C ARG A 446 13.99 22.59 11.46
N PRO A 447 13.81 23.36 10.38
CA PRO A 447 12.49 23.76 9.93
C PRO A 447 11.63 22.53 9.65
N VAL A 448 10.40 22.51 10.18
CA VAL A 448 9.48 21.37 9.99
C VAL A 448 9.11 21.19 8.51
N GLY A 449 9.02 22.30 7.77
CA GLY A 449 8.73 22.33 6.34
C GLY A 449 9.72 21.53 5.47
N GLU A 450 10.97 21.36 5.92
CA GLU A 450 11.98 20.59 5.15
C GLU A 450 11.59 19.12 4.99
N ALA A 451 10.85 18.55 5.93
CA ALA A 451 10.51 17.12 5.94
C ALA A 451 9.24 16.80 6.75
N ARG A 452 8.11 17.48 6.49
CA ARG A 452 6.86 17.25 7.25
C ARG A 452 6.41 15.78 7.31
N PRO A 453 6.47 14.98 6.22
CA PRO A 453 6.12 13.56 6.25
C PRO A 453 7.00 12.71 7.18
N LEU A 454 8.17 13.20 7.63
CA LEU A 454 8.97 12.55 8.67
C LEU A 454 8.19 12.41 9.97
N GLN A 455 7.47 13.45 10.37
CA GLN A 455 6.66 13.44 11.59
C GLN A 455 5.60 12.34 11.55
N THR A 456 4.98 12.13 10.38
CA THR A 456 4.03 11.05 10.14
C THR A 456 4.67 9.67 10.32
N LEU A 457 5.84 9.42 9.71
CA LEU A 457 6.55 8.15 9.84
C LEU A 457 6.94 7.87 11.30
N LEU A 458 7.41 8.87 12.02
CA LEU A 458 7.82 8.73 13.42
C LEU A 458 6.62 8.53 14.35
N MET A 459 5.45 9.14 14.06
CA MET A 459 4.20 8.84 14.76
C MET A 459 3.79 7.37 14.58
N MET A 460 3.89 6.83 13.36
CA MET A 460 3.61 5.41 13.11
C MET A 460 4.58 4.52 13.88
N GLN A 461 5.87 4.83 13.82
CA GLN A 461 6.90 4.09 14.52
C GLN A 461 6.70 4.11 16.05
N ALA A 462 6.31 5.26 16.62
CA ALA A 462 6.02 5.40 18.04
C ALA A 462 4.78 4.60 18.47
N SER A 463 3.68 4.67 17.71
CA SER A 463 2.48 3.86 17.96
C SER A 463 2.77 2.36 17.85
N HIS A 464 3.52 1.93 16.83
CA HIS A 464 3.94 0.54 16.65
C HIS A 464 4.83 0.09 17.81
N ALA A 465 5.82 0.89 18.20
CA ALA A 465 6.69 0.59 19.33
C ALA A 465 5.90 0.41 20.64
N ALA A 466 4.92 1.27 20.91
CA ALA A 466 4.04 1.14 22.08
C ALA A 466 3.32 -0.22 22.10
N GLN A 467 2.76 -0.64 20.95
CA GLN A 467 2.07 -1.93 20.83
C GLN A 467 3.02 -3.11 21.04
N THR A 468 4.18 -3.10 20.37
CA THR A 468 5.15 -4.21 20.47
C THR A 468 5.83 -4.30 21.84
N GLU A 469 6.04 -3.18 22.54
CA GLU A 469 6.61 -3.20 23.88
C GLU A 469 5.60 -3.67 24.92
N PHE A 470 4.32 -3.32 24.75
CA PHE A 470 3.26 -3.76 25.65
C PHE A 470 2.93 -5.25 25.48
N ALA A 471 2.92 -5.74 24.24
CA ALA A 471 2.58 -7.12 23.90
C ALA A 471 3.60 -7.72 22.90
N PRO A 472 4.83 -8.07 23.35
CA PRO A 472 5.92 -8.48 22.45
C PRO A 472 5.68 -9.80 21.71
N THR A 473 4.72 -10.60 22.16
CA THR A 473 4.33 -11.86 21.51
C THR A 473 3.18 -11.68 20.52
N GLU A 474 2.55 -10.51 20.47
CA GLU A 474 1.38 -10.24 19.64
C GLU A 474 1.77 -9.42 18.41
N ARG A 475 1.07 -9.61 17.29
CA ARG A 475 1.26 -8.75 16.13
C ARG A 475 0.60 -7.40 16.36
N PRO A 476 1.32 -6.28 16.14
CA PRO A 476 0.72 -4.97 16.18
C PRO A 476 -0.28 -4.79 15.04
N TYR A 477 -1.33 -4.01 15.29
CA TYR A 477 -2.25 -3.56 14.25
C TYR A 477 -2.42 -2.04 14.34
N LEU A 478 -1.89 -1.37 13.32
CA LEU A 478 -1.89 0.07 13.20
C LEU A 478 -2.47 0.46 11.85
N VAL A 479 -3.41 1.41 11.87
CA VAL A 479 -3.99 2.01 10.67
C VAL A 479 -3.55 3.47 10.58
N SER A 480 -3.08 3.94 9.42
CA SER A 480 -2.69 5.35 9.25
C SER A 480 -3.23 5.96 7.96
N ARG A 481 -3.67 7.23 8.02
CA ARG A 481 -4.18 7.98 6.85
C ARG A 481 -3.05 8.47 5.97
N SER A 482 -2.26 9.38 6.54
CA SER A 482 -1.09 9.94 5.92
C SER A 482 0.08 8.99 6.01
N GLY A 483 1.07 9.19 5.15
CA GLY A 483 2.33 8.45 5.19
C GLY A 483 3.33 8.90 4.14
N ALA A 484 4.50 8.27 4.19
CA ALA A 484 5.55 8.43 3.20
C ALA A 484 6.16 7.09 2.79
N ALA A 485 7.09 7.09 1.84
CA ALA A 485 7.87 5.90 1.47
C ALA A 485 8.45 5.22 2.72
N GLY A 486 8.19 3.91 2.90
CA GLY A 486 8.56 3.14 4.08
C GLY A 486 7.43 2.92 5.10
N MET A 487 6.27 3.57 4.94
CA MET A 487 5.12 3.39 5.85
C MET A 487 4.62 1.93 5.92
N GLN A 488 4.79 1.14 4.87
CA GLN A 488 4.31 -0.24 4.81
C GLN A 488 4.91 -1.12 5.90
N ARG A 489 6.06 -0.73 6.47
CA ARG A 489 6.70 -1.44 7.59
C ARG A 489 5.85 -1.50 8.85
N TYR A 490 4.89 -0.58 9.01
CA TYR A 490 4.17 -0.41 10.28
C TYR A 490 2.65 -0.53 10.14
N VAL A 491 2.07 -0.29 8.96
CA VAL A 491 0.63 0.04 8.87
C VAL A 491 -0.14 -0.75 7.81
N GLN A 492 -1.43 -0.91 8.06
CA GLN A 492 -2.46 -0.93 7.02
C GLN A 492 -2.92 0.53 6.76
N THR A 493 -3.34 0.87 5.54
CA THR A 493 -3.73 2.26 5.21
C THR A 493 -4.99 2.31 4.34
N TRP A 494 -5.55 3.51 4.15
CA TRP A 494 -6.66 3.74 3.23
C TRP A 494 -6.53 5.07 2.51
N SER A 495 -7.40 5.32 1.54
CA SER A 495 -7.37 6.52 0.69
C SER A 495 -7.90 7.82 1.31
N GLY A 496 -8.00 7.88 2.65
CA GLY A 496 -8.64 8.99 3.34
C GLY A 496 -10.11 9.16 2.95
N ASP A 497 -10.58 10.39 3.08
CA ASP A 497 -11.98 10.76 3.20
C ASP A 497 -12.63 10.93 1.82
N ASN A 498 -12.80 9.82 1.09
CA ASN A 498 -13.27 9.82 -0.29
C ASN A 498 -14.76 10.23 -0.44
N TYR A 499 -15.08 10.98 -1.49
CA TYR A 499 -16.46 11.41 -1.77
C TYR A 499 -17.37 10.25 -2.22
N THR A 500 -18.64 10.25 -1.85
CA THR A 500 -19.63 9.26 -2.29
C THR A 500 -20.06 9.48 -3.74
N ALA A 501 -19.46 8.73 -4.68
CA ALA A 501 -19.86 8.74 -6.09
C ALA A 501 -19.45 7.45 -6.83
N TRP A 502 -20.14 7.14 -7.93
CA TRP A 502 -19.73 6.09 -8.88
C TRP A 502 -18.34 6.33 -9.47
N GLU A 503 -18.03 7.59 -9.77
CA GLU A 503 -16.69 7.99 -10.24
C GLU A 503 -15.62 7.67 -9.18
N THR A 504 -15.92 7.83 -7.89
CA THR A 504 -15.02 7.44 -6.80
C THR A 504 -14.74 5.95 -6.79
N LEU A 505 -15.76 5.09 -6.94
CA LEU A 505 -15.55 3.64 -7.03
C LEU A 505 -14.59 3.27 -8.17
N ARG A 506 -14.76 3.87 -9.36
CA ARG A 506 -13.86 3.67 -10.50
C ARG A 506 -12.42 4.06 -10.17
N TYR A 507 -12.22 5.30 -9.73
CA TYR A 507 -10.87 5.84 -9.56
C TYR A 507 -10.16 5.32 -8.31
N ASN A 508 -10.90 4.84 -7.31
CA ASN A 508 -10.34 4.14 -6.16
C ASN A 508 -9.58 2.88 -6.59
N ILE A 509 -10.10 2.12 -7.57
CA ILE A 509 -9.39 0.95 -8.14
C ILE A 509 -8.01 1.39 -8.63
N ARG A 510 -7.94 2.44 -9.47
CA ARG A 510 -6.70 2.95 -10.06
C ARG A 510 -5.75 3.51 -9.00
N MET A 511 -6.29 4.21 -8.00
CA MET A 511 -5.54 4.76 -6.88
C MET A 511 -4.90 3.65 -6.03
N GLY A 512 -5.67 2.63 -5.65
CA GLY A 512 -5.19 1.48 -4.89
C GLY A 512 -4.12 0.70 -5.66
N LEU A 513 -4.30 0.51 -6.96
CA LEU A 513 -3.30 -0.10 -7.83
C LEU A 513 -2.01 0.73 -7.92
N GLY A 514 -2.10 2.05 -8.08
CA GLY A 514 -0.94 2.95 -8.08
C GLY A 514 -0.16 2.91 -6.76
N LEU A 515 -0.88 2.84 -5.64
CA LEU A 515 -0.29 2.72 -4.30
C LEU A 515 0.40 1.36 -4.09
N ALA A 516 -0.23 0.26 -4.55
CA ALA A 516 0.35 -1.08 -4.51
C ALA A 516 1.63 -1.20 -5.37
N MET A 517 1.63 -0.62 -6.58
CA MET A 517 2.82 -0.52 -7.43
C MET A 517 3.93 0.28 -6.77
N SER A 518 3.58 1.17 -5.84
CA SER A 518 4.50 1.99 -5.04
C SER A 518 4.83 1.37 -3.68
N GLY A 519 4.77 0.03 -3.58
CA GLY A 519 5.23 -0.72 -2.41
C GLY A 519 4.36 -0.63 -1.16
N VAL A 520 3.12 -0.12 -1.29
CA VAL A 520 2.15 -0.05 -0.20
C VAL A 520 0.89 -0.80 -0.64
N SER A 521 0.88 -2.13 -0.48
CA SER A 521 -0.22 -2.95 -0.99
C SER A 521 -1.27 -3.32 0.07
N ASN A 522 -0.99 -3.20 1.37
CA ASN A 522 -1.96 -3.48 2.43
C ASN A 522 -2.88 -2.26 2.64
N THR A 523 -3.83 -2.08 1.71
CA THR A 523 -4.65 -0.87 1.61
C THR A 523 -6.14 -1.18 1.31
N GLY A 524 -6.98 -0.14 1.36
CA GLY A 524 -8.37 -0.14 0.94
C GLY A 524 -8.94 1.27 0.91
N HIS A 525 -10.26 1.38 0.85
CA HIS A 525 -11.00 2.65 0.78
C HIS A 525 -12.13 2.66 1.80
N ASP A 526 -12.78 3.81 1.98
CA ASP A 526 -14.02 3.86 2.75
C ASP A 526 -15.17 3.44 1.85
N ILE A 527 -15.61 2.20 2.05
CA ILE A 527 -16.61 1.52 1.22
C ILE A 527 -17.97 2.20 1.42
N GLY A 528 -18.60 2.59 0.32
CA GLY A 528 -19.84 3.38 0.33
C GLY A 528 -19.62 4.88 0.30
N GLY A 529 -18.38 5.36 0.45
CA GLY A 529 -18.06 6.79 0.50
C GLY A 529 -18.01 7.33 1.93
N PHE A 530 -17.07 8.23 2.19
CA PHE A 530 -16.93 8.89 3.48
C PHE A 530 -17.75 10.17 3.55
N SER A 531 -17.53 11.11 2.63
CA SER A 531 -18.16 12.44 2.61
C SER A 531 -19.17 12.57 1.46
N GLY A 532 -20.19 13.41 1.65
CA GLY A 532 -21.24 13.66 0.67
C GLY A 532 -22.54 12.93 1.02
N PRO A 533 -23.39 12.62 0.02
CA PRO A 533 -24.64 11.92 0.27
C PRO A 533 -24.40 10.46 0.67
N ALA A 534 -25.39 9.85 1.31
CA ALA A 534 -25.41 8.40 1.47
C ALA A 534 -25.39 7.70 0.08
N PRO A 535 -24.70 6.58 -0.08
CA PRO A 535 -24.73 5.82 -1.32
C PRO A 535 -26.12 5.24 -1.54
N GLY A 536 -26.61 5.24 -2.78
CA GLY A 536 -27.80 4.45 -3.12
C GLY A 536 -27.54 2.94 -2.95
N PRO A 537 -28.59 2.10 -2.87
CA PRO A 537 -28.44 0.66 -2.61
C PRO A 537 -27.58 -0.06 -3.66
N GLU A 538 -27.70 0.32 -4.94
CA GLU A 538 -26.88 -0.26 -6.01
C GLU A 538 -25.39 0.07 -5.82
N LEU A 539 -25.07 1.35 -5.60
CA LEU A 539 -23.70 1.81 -5.40
C LEU A 539 -23.07 1.12 -4.19
N LEU A 540 -23.80 0.99 -3.08
CA LEU A 540 -23.32 0.27 -1.90
C LEU A 540 -22.95 -1.18 -2.23
N VAL A 541 -23.84 -1.93 -2.89
CA VAL A 541 -23.58 -3.31 -3.28
C VAL A 541 -22.37 -3.41 -4.22
N ARG A 542 -22.26 -2.54 -5.24
CA ARG A 542 -21.10 -2.54 -6.15
C ARG A 542 -19.79 -2.21 -5.44
N TRP A 543 -19.84 -1.31 -4.47
CA TRP A 543 -18.66 -0.97 -3.69
C TRP A 543 -18.25 -2.11 -2.75
N VAL A 544 -19.21 -2.81 -2.14
CA VAL A 544 -18.92 -4.03 -1.36
C VAL A 544 -18.37 -5.14 -2.26
N GLN A 545 -18.96 -5.35 -3.44
CA GLN A 545 -18.47 -6.31 -4.45
C GLN A 545 -17.00 -6.09 -4.80
N HIS A 546 -16.56 -4.84 -4.91
CA HIS A 546 -15.14 -4.51 -5.09
C HIS A 546 -14.34 -4.64 -3.78
N GLY A 547 -14.86 -4.09 -2.68
CA GLY A 547 -14.19 -3.96 -1.40
C GLY A 547 -13.81 -5.28 -0.73
N ILE A 548 -14.58 -6.34 -0.95
CA ILE A 548 -14.28 -7.67 -0.36
C ILE A 548 -12.96 -8.27 -0.85
N PHE A 549 -12.38 -7.75 -1.93
CA PHE A 549 -11.08 -8.17 -2.46
C PHE A 549 -9.90 -7.33 -1.96
N LEU A 550 -10.15 -6.18 -1.33
CA LEU A 550 -9.10 -5.29 -0.84
C LEU A 550 -8.57 -5.77 0.52
N PRO A 551 -7.26 -5.63 0.80
CA PRO A 551 -6.70 -6.01 2.11
C PRO A 551 -7.40 -5.35 3.29
N ARG A 552 -7.70 -4.05 3.20
CA ARG A 552 -8.59 -3.36 4.16
C ARG A 552 -10.02 -3.32 3.63
N PHE A 553 -10.94 -3.92 4.37
CA PHE A 553 -12.38 -3.85 4.07
C PHE A 553 -13.15 -3.21 5.22
N SER A 554 -13.46 -1.93 5.05
CA SER A 554 -14.20 -1.15 6.05
C SER A 554 -15.30 -0.33 5.39
N ILE A 555 -16.50 -0.44 5.94
CA ILE A 555 -17.61 0.46 5.62
C ILE A 555 -17.54 1.58 6.65
N HIS A 556 -17.28 2.80 6.18
CA HIS A 556 -17.06 3.98 7.01
C HIS A 556 -17.74 5.19 6.38
N SER A 557 -18.33 6.06 7.21
CA SER A 557 -19.02 7.25 6.71
C SER A 557 -19.08 8.43 7.69
N TRP A 558 -19.21 9.60 7.07
CA TRP A 558 -19.68 10.87 7.60
C TRP A 558 -20.56 11.54 6.53
N ASN A 559 -21.81 11.06 6.39
CA ASN A 559 -22.73 11.55 5.36
C ASN A 559 -23.29 12.93 5.75
N ASP A 560 -23.55 13.79 4.75
CA ASP A 560 -24.07 15.15 4.93
C ASP A 560 -25.43 15.18 5.67
N ASP A 561 -26.25 14.16 5.43
CA ASP A 561 -27.57 13.98 6.06
C ASP A 561 -27.53 13.23 7.40
N GLN A 562 -26.32 12.94 7.90
CA GLN A 562 -26.04 12.24 9.15
C GLN A 562 -26.50 10.77 9.18
N THR A 563 -26.84 10.19 8.04
CA THR A 563 -27.05 8.74 7.92
C THR A 563 -25.73 7.98 8.08
N VAL A 564 -25.84 6.67 8.32
CA VAL A 564 -24.70 5.78 8.52
C VAL A 564 -24.65 4.75 7.41
N ASN A 565 -23.48 4.59 6.79
CA ASN A 565 -23.25 3.49 5.87
C ASN A 565 -23.08 2.21 6.68
N GLU A 566 -23.98 1.26 6.47
CA GLU A 566 -23.94 -0.04 7.16
C GLU A 566 -24.39 -1.15 6.20
N PRO A 567 -23.96 -2.40 6.44
CA PRO A 567 -24.37 -3.54 5.62
C PRO A 567 -25.89 -3.71 5.48
N TRP A 568 -26.64 -3.24 6.48
CA TRP A 568 -28.09 -3.40 6.58
C TRP A 568 -28.88 -2.10 6.37
N MET A 569 -28.23 -1.01 5.94
CA MET A 569 -28.91 0.28 5.78
C MET A 569 -30.06 0.24 4.75
N TYR A 570 -30.04 -0.76 3.87
CA TYR A 570 -31.09 -1.02 2.88
C TYR A 570 -31.55 -2.49 2.96
N PRO A 571 -32.71 -2.76 3.61
CA PRO A 571 -33.22 -4.13 3.79
C PRO A 571 -33.33 -4.96 2.50
N ALA A 572 -33.57 -4.30 1.35
CA ALA A 572 -33.68 -4.96 0.06
C ALA A 572 -32.36 -5.56 -0.47
N VAL A 573 -31.21 -5.12 0.04
CA VAL A 573 -29.87 -5.59 -0.37
C VAL A 573 -29.03 -6.19 0.77
N THR A 574 -29.54 -6.19 2.02
CA THR A 574 -28.84 -6.75 3.18
C THR A 574 -28.42 -8.22 2.97
N PRO A 575 -29.29 -9.13 2.48
CA PRO A 575 -28.89 -10.53 2.24
C PRO A 575 -27.73 -10.65 1.23
N GLN A 576 -27.74 -9.83 0.19
CA GLN A 576 -26.70 -9.82 -0.84
C GLN A 576 -25.37 -9.32 -0.26
N ILE A 577 -25.40 -8.24 0.54
CA ILE A 577 -24.20 -7.74 1.23
C ILE A 577 -23.67 -8.80 2.19
N ARG A 578 -24.53 -9.50 2.94
CA ARG A 578 -24.13 -10.62 3.79
C ARG A 578 -23.36 -11.67 3.00
N GLU A 579 -23.89 -12.15 1.88
CA GLU A 579 -23.23 -13.18 1.07
C GLU A 579 -21.88 -12.73 0.51
N LEU A 580 -21.73 -11.44 0.16
CA LEU A 580 -20.44 -10.87 -0.25
C LEU A 580 -19.43 -10.86 0.90
N ILE A 581 -19.86 -10.44 2.10
CA ILE A 581 -19.00 -10.46 3.29
C ILE A 581 -18.63 -11.91 3.62
N VAL A 582 -19.56 -12.85 3.58
CA VAL A 582 -19.27 -14.28 3.77
C VAL A 582 -18.27 -14.80 2.73
N LEU A 583 -18.39 -14.40 1.45
CA LEU A 583 -17.41 -14.73 0.42
C LEU A 583 -16.00 -14.23 0.79
N ARG A 584 -15.88 -13.03 1.38
CA ARG A 584 -14.59 -12.54 1.91
C ARG A 584 -14.03 -13.48 2.98
N TYR A 585 -14.84 -13.89 3.96
CA TYR A 585 -14.40 -14.80 5.02
C TYR A 585 -14.04 -16.19 4.47
N ARG A 586 -14.71 -16.66 3.42
CA ARG A 586 -14.33 -17.86 2.69
C ARG A 586 -12.99 -17.69 1.96
N LEU A 587 -12.69 -16.51 1.43
CA LEU A 587 -11.40 -16.17 0.80
C LEU A 587 -10.30 -15.82 1.81
N MET A 588 -10.58 -15.85 3.12
CA MET A 588 -9.61 -15.46 4.15
C MET A 588 -8.27 -16.20 4.05
N PRO A 589 -8.21 -17.52 3.79
CA PRO A 589 -6.93 -18.21 3.63
C PRO A 589 -6.11 -17.65 2.47
N TYR A 590 -6.76 -17.34 1.35
CA TYR A 590 -6.10 -16.73 0.20
C TYR A 590 -5.60 -15.31 0.49
N LEU A 591 -6.46 -14.44 1.03
CA LEU A 591 -6.09 -13.06 1.36
C LEU A 591 -4.93 -13.03 2.37
N TYR A 592 -4.97 -13.92 3.37
CA TYR A 592 -3.95 -14.04 4.39
C TYR A 592 -2.62 -14.55 3.82
N ASP A 593 -2.64 -15.55 2.93
CA ASP A 593 -1.45 -16.01 2.21
C ASP A 593 -0.85 -14.91 1.33
N LEU A 594 -1.68 -14.08 0.69
CA LEU A 594 -1.18 -12.93 -0.07
C LEU A 594 -0.50 -11.88 0.81
N VAL A 595 -1.05 -11.58 1.99
CA VAL A 595 -0.38 -10.67 2.94
C VAL A 595 0.93 -11.26 3.45
N TRP A 596 0.99 -12.57 3.66
CA TRP A 596 2.24 -13.27 3.98
C TRP A 596 3.26 -13.16 2.83
N ARG A 597 2.87 -13.38 1.57
CA ARG A 597 3.75 -13.20 0.40
C ARG A 597 4.23 -11.76 0.25
N TYR A 598 3.38 -10.80 0.57
CA TYR A 598 3.76 -9.40 0.62
C TYR A 598 4.80 -9.12 1.70
N HIS A 599 4.59 -9.60 2.92
CA HIS A 599 5.54 -9.49 4.03
C HIS A 599 6.87 -10.23 3.75
N ARG A 600 6.81 -11.44 3.22
CA ARG A 600 8.00 -12.30 3.09
C ARG A 600 8.74 -12.11 1.78
N GLY A 601 8.00 -11.98 0.68
CA GLY A 601 8.48 -11.95 -0.70
C GLY A 601 8.36 -10.60 -1.39
N PHE A 602 7.80 -9.59 -0.72
CA PHE A 602 7.60 -8.23 -1.25
C PHE A 602 6.61 -8.15 -2.43
N GLU A 603 5.75 -9.16 -2.56
CA GLU A 603 4.79 -9.28 -3.67
C GLU A 603 3.53 -8.47 -3.38
N PRO A 604 3.11 -7.52 -4.24
CA PRO A 604 1.85 -6.81 -4.07
C PRO A 604 0.65 -7.76 -4.00
N ILE A 605 -0.28 -7.46 -3.10
CA ILE A 605 -1.52 -8.22 -2.87
C ILE A 605 -2.50 -7.96 -4.01
N ILE A 606 -2.68 -6.69 -4.39
CA ILE A 606 -3.48 -6.27 -5.55
C ILE A 606 -2.56 -5.72 -6.63
N ARG A 607 -2.91 -5.95 -7.91
CA ARG A 607 -2.06 -5.60 -9.05
C ARG A 607 -2.87 -5.19 -10.27
N PRO A 608 -2.40 -4.20 -11.05
CA PRO A 608 -2.96 -3.96 -12.38
C PRO A 608 -2.58 -5.12 -13.31
N THR A 609 -3.37 -5.36 -14.36
CA THR A 609 -3.10 -6.48 -15.29
C THR A 609 -1.73 -6.35 -15.98
N TYR A 610 -1.27 -5.13 -16.30
CA TYR A 610 0.06 -4.94 -16.91
C TYR A 610 1.24 -5.33 -16.00
N HIS A 611 1.03 -5.47 -14.68
CA HIS A 611 2.08 -5.90 -13.76
C HIS A 611 2.52 -7.34 -14.07
N ASP A 612 1.55 -8.23 -14.33
CA ASP A 612 1.80 -9.65 -14.65
C ASP A 612 1.89 -9.89 -16.17
N PHE A 613 1.33 -8.98 -16.99
CA PHE A 613 1.27 -9.09 -18.45
C PHE A 613 1.83 -7.83 -19.16
N PRO A 614 3.11 -7.45 -18.90
CA PRO A 614 3.68 -6.18 -19.37
C PRO A 614 3.85 -6.06 -20.90
N GLU A 615 3.82 -7.20 -21.59
CA GLU A 615 3.92 -7.31 -23.05
C GLU A 615 2.57 -7.17 -23.77
N ASP A 616 1.47 -7.36 -23.04
CA ASP A 616 0.13 -7.24 -23.59
C ASP A 616 -0.30 -5.77 -23.60
N LEU A 617 -0.37 -5.18 -24.80
CA LEU A 617 -0.75 -3.77 -24.94
C LEU A 617 -2.19 -3.51 -24.46
N ARG A 618 -3.07 -4.51 -24.44
CA ARG A 618 -4.44 -4.37 -23.92
C ARG A 618 -4.46 -4.20 -22.41
N CYS A 619 -3.49 -4.79 -21.71
CA CYS A 619 -3.33 -4.59 -20.26
C CYS A 619 -2.85 -3.18 -19.88
N LEU A 620 -2.33 -2.41 -20.84
CA LEU A 620 -1.92 -1.03 -20.66
C LEU A 620 -3.03 -0.03 -20.96
N GLU A 621 -4.11 -0.47 -21.63
CA GLU A 621 -5.30 0.36 -21.82
C GLU A 621 -5.91 0.64 -20.45
N GLU A 622 -6.39 1.86 -20.25
CA GLU A 622 -7.05 2.24 -19.00
C GLU A 622 -8.32 1.39 -18.83
N ASN A 623 -8.43 0.69 -17.71
CA ASN A 623 -9.53 -0.22 -17.41
C ASN A 623 -9.77 -0.29 -15.89
N ASP A 624 -10.81 -1.02 -15.49
CA ASP A 624 -11.26 -1.14 -14.10
C ASP A 624 -11.13 -2.59 -13.59
N ASP A 625 -10.18 -3.34 -14.16
CA ASP A 625 -9.89 -4.73 -13.81
C ASP A 625 -8.70 -4.79 -12.85
N MET A 626 -8.80 -5.65 -11.84
CA MET A 626 -7.80 -5.79 -10.78
C MET A 626 -7.45 -7.25 -10.57
N LEU A 627 -6.16 -7.57 -10.57
CA LEU A 627 -5.67 -8.84 -10.10
C LEU A 627 -5.61 -8.85 -8.57
N VAL A 628 -6.12 -9.93 -7.96
CA VAL A 628 -5.96 -10.24 -6.53
C VAL A 628 -5.02 -11.43 -6.47
N GLY A 629 -3.80 -11.20 -5.99
CA GLY A 629 -2.69 -12.12 -6.24
C GLY A 629 -2.48 -12.33 -7.75
N ALA A 630 -1.84 -13.45 -8.12
CA ALA A 630 -1.54 -13.77 -9.53
C ALA A 630 -2.70 -14.49 -10.25
N ASN A 631 -3.72 -14.90 -9.49
CA ASN A 631 -4.61 -15.99 -9.89
C ASN A 631 -6.08 -15.59 -9.98
N LEU A 632 -6.50 -14.47 -9.37
CA LEU A 632 -7.86 -13.96 -9.47
C LEU A 632 -7.88 -12.64 -10.22
N LEU A 633 -8.82 -12.48 -11.16
CA LEU A 633 -9.12 -11.24 -11.86
C LEU A 633 -10.53 -10.80 -11.50
N SER A 634 -10.62 -9.69 -10.78
CA SER A 634 -11.87 -9.02 -10.38
C SER A 634 -12.17 -7.88 -11.35
N ALA A 635 -13.34 -7.91 -11.98
CA ALA A 635 -13.78 -6.89 -12.93
C ALA A 635 -14.95 -6.10 -12.34
N ALA A 636 -14.64 -4.98 -11.68
CA ALA A 636 -15.63 -4.19 -10.96
C ALA A 636 -16.69 -3.59 -11.88
N VAL A 637 -17.95 -3.54 -11.42
CA VAL A 637 -19.01 -2.75 -12.06
C VAL A 637 -18.98 -1.36 -11.49
N VAL A 638 -18.73 -0.36 -12.34
CA VAL A 638 -18.45 1.02 -11.92
C VAL A 638 -19.39 2.03 -12.59
N GLU A 639 -20.48 1.55 -13.18
CA GLU A 639 -21.53 2.37 -13.81
C GLU A 639 -22.91 1.95 -13.27
N PRO A 640 -23.84 2.91 -13.05
CA PRO A 640 -25.20 2.60 -12.61
C PRO A 640 -25.97 1.76 -13.64
N GLY A 641 -26.74 0.79 -13.16
CA GLY A 641 -27.61 -0.06 -13.98
C GLY A 641 -26.88 -1.10 -14.83
N GLN A 642 -25.55 -1.17 -14.77
CA GLN A 642 -24.77 -2.12 -15.55
C GLN A 642 -24.93 -3.55 -14.99
N THR A 643 -25.34 -4.49 -15.85
CA THR A 643 -25.58 -5.90 -15.51
C THR A 643 -24.65 -6.87 -16.23
N GLU A 644 -23.69 -6.36 -17.01
CA GLU A 644 -22.67 -7.14 -17.72
C GLU A 644 -21.35 -6.36 -17.79
N ARG A 645 -20.22 -7.07 -17.83
CA ARG A 645 -18.87 -6.49 -17.92
C ARG A 645 -18.09 -7.07 -19.09
N ALA A 646 -17.62 -6.21 -19.98
CA ALA A 646 -16.63 -6.60 -20.99
C ALA A 646 -15.25 -6.66 -20.33
N VAL A 647 -14.58 -7.81 -20.44
CA VAL A 647 -13.30 -8.08 -19.76
C VAL A 647 -12.31 -8.68 -20.74
N TRP A 648 -11.11 -8.13 -20.80
CA TRP A 648 -10.00 -8.71 -21.55
C TRP A 648 -9.37 -9.83 -20.73
N LEU A 649 -9.13 -10.99 -21.35
CA LEU A 649 -8.49 -12.12 -20.70
C LEU A 649 -7.02 -12.18 -21.08
N PRO A 650 -6.09 -11.69 -20.23
CA PRO A 650 -4.69 -11.60 -20.60
C PRO A 650 -3.94 -12.94 -20.44
N GLY A 651 -2.73 -13.00 -21.02
CA GLY A 651 -1.82 -14.12 -20.87
C GLY A 651 -2.04 -15.27 -21.85
N THR A 652 -1.59 -16.46 -21.46
CA THR A 652 -1.68 -17.72 -22.23
C THR A 652 -2.45 -18.78 -21.43
N GLY A 653 -3.06 -19.75 -22.10
CA GLY A 653 -3.96 -20.74 -21.48
C GLY A 653 -5.39 -20.19 -21.47
N GLY A 654 -6.02 -20.15 -20.30
CA GLY A 654 -7.33 -19.53 -20.12
C GLY A 654 -7.67 -19.12 -18.71
N TRP A 655 -8.95 -18.82 -18.53
CA TRP A 655 -9.55 -18.30 -17.31
C TRP A 655 -10.90 -18.97 -17.10
N TYR A 656 -11.22 -19.30 -15.86
CA TYR A 656 -12.49 -19.86 -15.45
C TYR A 656 -13.33 -18.79 -14.78
N GLU A 657 -14.60 -18.67 -15.15
CA GLU A 657 -15.58 -17.95 -14.35
C GLU A 657 -15.69 -18.59 -12.97
N TRP A 658 -15.51 -17.79 -11.91
CA TRP A 658 -15.49 -18.29 -10.53
C TRP A 658 -16.79 -18.99 -10.12
N HIS A 659 -17.93 -18.54 -10.64
CA HIS A 659 -19.24 -19.04 -10.22
C HIS A 659 -19.72 -20.21 -11.08
N SER A 660 -19.72 -20.04 -12.40
CA SER A 660 -20.25 -21.02 -13.36
C SER A 660 -19.23 -22.10 -13.76
N ALA A 661 -17.97 -21.96 -13.32
CA ALA A 661 -16.85 -22.80 -13.74
C ALA A 661 -16.62 -22.84 -15.27
N ARG A 662 -17.22 -21.90 -16.03
CA ARG A 662 -17.05 -21.82 -17.48
C ARG A 662 -15.65 -21.38 -17.83
N HIS A 663 -14.98 -22.16 -18.68
CA HIS A 663 -13.65 -21.83 -19.16
C HIS A 663 -13.67 -20.95 -20.41
N HIS A 664 -12.78 -19.97 -20.45
CA HIS A 664 -12.52 -19.08 -21.58
C HIS A 664 -11.02 -19.00 -21.86
N PRO A 665 -10.54 -19.36 -23.05
CA PRO A 665 -9.12 -19.19 -23.36
C PRO A 665 -8.70 -17.71 -23.37
N ALA A 666 -7.45 -17.43 -23.02
CA ALA A 666 -6.88 -16.10 -22.98
C ALA A 666 -6.76 -15.46 -24.39
N GLY A 667 -6.38 -14.18 -24.45
CA GLY A 667 -6.21 -13.41 -25.68
C GLY A 667 -7.52 -12.98 -26.35
N ARG A 668 -8.61 -12.89 -25.58
CA ARG A 668 -9.93 -12.49 -26.10
C ARG A 668 -10.65 -11.54 -25.14
N LEU A 669 -11.54 -10.73 -25.69
CA LEU A 669 -12.53 -9.99 -24.94
C LEU A 669 -13.77 -10.88 -24.73
N ILE A 670 -14.25 -10.99 -23.50
CA ILE A 670 -15.50 -11.69 -23.17
C ILE A 670 -16.47 -10.75 -22.47
N THR A 671 -17.74 -11.15 -22.40
CA THR A 671 -18.77 -10.47 -21.61
C THR A 671 -19.16 -11.37 -20.44
N LEU A 672 -18.95 -10.89 -19.22
CA LEU A 672 -19.36 -11.55 -17.98
C LEU A 672 -20.72 -11.02 -17.54
N ALA A 673 -21.58 -11.91 -17.05
CA ALA A 673 -22.77 -11.50 -16.31
C ALA A 673 -22.36 -10.81 -15.00
N ALA A 674 -23.00 -9.70 -14.70
CA ALA A 674 -22.76 -8.90 -13.50
C ALA A 674 -24.09 -8.43 -12.86
N PRO A 675 -25.06 -9.33 -12.61
CA PRO A 675 -26.30 -8.95 -11.93
C PRO A 675 -26.01 -8.35 -10.55
N LEU A 676 -26.95 -7.54 -10.05
CA LEU A 676 -26.80 -6.89 -8.74
C LEU A 676 -26.93 -7.87 -7.58
N ASP A 677 -27.87 -8.80 -7.71
CA ASP A 677 -28.21 -9.84 -6.73
C ASP A 677 -27.38 -11.11 -6.89
N GLY A 678 -26.52 -11.17 -7.91
CA GLY A 678 -25.55 -12.23 -8.08
C GLY A 678 -24.17 -11.82 -7.60
N PRO A 679 -23.23 -12.76 -7.72
CA PRO A 679 -21.89 -12.56 -7.21
C PRO A 679 -21.06 -11.65 -8.13
N PRO A 680 -19.94 -11.10 -7.64
CA PRO A 680 -19.12 -10.17 -8.43
C PRO A 680 -18.50 -10.87 -9.65
N PRO A 681 -18.30 -10.14 -10.78
CA PRO A 681 -17.55 -10.66 -11.92
C PRO A 681 -16.11 -10.99 -11.51
N LEU A 682 -15.84 -12.30 -11.43
CA LEU A 682 -14.59 -12.85 -10.93
C LEU A 682 -14.17 -14.02 -11.80
N LEU A 683 -12.91 -13.99 -12.20
CA LEU A 683 -12.27 -15.02 -13.00
C LEU A 683 -11.06 -15.59 -12.23
N ALA A 684 -10.83 -16.88 -12.34
CA ALA A 684 -9.65 -17.55 -11.84
C ALA A 684 -8.80 -18.06 -13.00
N ARG A 685 -7.49 -17.90 -12.90
CA ARG A 685 -6.54 -18.31 -13.94
C ARG A 685 -6.56 -19.84 -14.10
N GLU A 686 -6.48 -20.34 -15.33
CA GLU A 686 -6.24 -21.76 -15.58
C GLU A 686 -4.87 -22.18 -15.01
N GLY A 687 -4.82 -23.36 -14.39
CA GLY A 687 -3.62 -23.90 -13.77
C GLY A 687 -3.36 -23.34 -12.37
N CYS A 688 -4.40 -23.10 -11.58
CA CYS A 688 -4.24 -22.66 -10.18
C CYS A 688 -5.21 -23.36 -9.22
N ALA A 689 -4.92 -23.26 -7.93
CA ALA A 689 -5.86 -23.57 -6.87
C ALA A 689 -5.88 -22.44 -5.84
N ILE A 690 -7.08 -21.99 -5.47
CA ILE A 690 -7.30 -20.90 -4.53
C ILE A 690 -7.60 -21.48 -3.15
N PRO A 691 -6.81 -21.17 -2.10
CA PRO A 691 -7.11 -21.55 -0.73
C PRO A 691 -8.43 -20.94 -0.25
N MET A 692 -9.27 -21.76 0.38
CA MET A 692 -10.62 -21.40 0.80
C MET A 692 -10.90 -21.92 2.21
N ASN A 693 -11.75 -21.19 2.92
CA ASN A 693 -12.46 -21.68 4.10
C ASN A 693 -13.87 -22.11 3.67
N TYR A 694 -14.19 -23.38 3.86
CA TYR A 694 -15.50 -23.97 3.55
C TYR A 694 -16.40 -24.17 4.77
N GLY A 695 -15.95 -23.72 5.94
CA GLY A 695 -16.73 -23.78 7.17
C GLY A 695 -17.92 -22.82 7.16
N ASP A 696 -18.85 -23.04 8.08
CA ASP A 696 -19.97 -22.13 8.28
C ASP A 696 -19.49 -20.78 8.86
N ILE A 697 -19.99 -19.69 8.29
CA ILE A 697 -19.58 -18.32 8.63
C ILE A 697 -20.79 -17.57 9.20
N HIS A 698 -20.69 -17.21 10.48
CA HIS A 698 -21.69 -16.46 11.22
C HIS A 698 -21.03 -15.37 12.06
N PHE A 699 -21.81 -14.39 12.51
CA PHE A 699 -21.32 -13.42 13.48
C PHE A 699 -20.91 -14.11 14.79
N GLY A 700 -19.72 -13.78 15.30
CA GLY A 700 -19.16 -14.39 16.52
C GLY A 700 -18.70 -15.85 16.38
N ARG A 701 -18.98 -16.52 15.26
CA ARG A 701 -18.58 -17.91 14.99
C ARG A 701 -18.18 -18.11 13.53
N VAL A 702 -16.88 -18.14 13.29
CA VAL A 702 -16.29 -18.51 12.00
C VAL A 702 -15.70 -19.91 12.15
N GLU A 703 -16.35 -20.91 11.56
CA GLU A 703 -15.74 -22.22 11.45
C GLU A 703 -14.57 -22.16 10.49
N ASP A 704 -13.53 -22.94 10.79
CA ASP A 704 -12.31 -22.96 10.01
C ASP A 704 -12.13 -24.36 9.42
N LEU A 705 -12.59 -24.54 8.18
CA LEU A 705 -12.46 -25.78 7.43
C LEU A 705 -11.67 -25.50 6.15
N ARG A 706 -10.39 -25.85 6.11
CA ARG A 706 -9.55 -25.55 4.95
C ARG A 706 -9.91 -26.39 3.74
N GLY A 707 -9.73 -25.78 2.59
CA GLY A 707 -9.86 -26.41 1.30
C GLY A 707 -9.27 -25.59 0.18
N PHE A 708 -9.41 -26.09 -1.04
CA PHE A 708 -8.96 -25.41 -2.25
C PHE A 708 -10.05 -25.44 -3.32
N GLN A 709 -10.22 -24.34 -4.04
CA GLN A 709 -10.98 -24.31 -5.28
C GLN A 709 -10.01 -24.42 -6.47
N LEU A 710 -10.12 -25.49 -7.24
CA LEU A 710 -9.20 -25.89 -8.30
C LEU A 710 -9.70 -25.44 -9.66
N PHE A 711 -8.77 -24.92 -10.46
CA PHE A 711 -8.96 -24.48 -11.83
C PHE A 711 -7.91 -25.17 -12.71
N PRO A 712 -8.07 -26.46 -13.02
CA PRO A 712 -7.03 -27.26 -13.65
C PRO A 712 -6.80 -26.87 -15.12
N PHE A 713 -5.63 -27.22 -15.68
CA PHE A 713 -5.44 -27.15 -17.13
C PHE A 713 -6.42 -28.09 -17.83
N LEU A 714 -7.04 -27.66 -18.94
CA LEU A 714 -7.86 -28.55 -19.78
C LEU A 714 -6.99 -29.55 -20.56
N GLY A 715 -5.79 -29.13 -20.94
CA GLY A 715 -4.81 -29.96 -21.63
C GLY A 715 -3.79 -30.60 -20.69
N GLU A 716 -2.61 -30.89 -21.25
CA GLU A 716 -1.46 -31.32 -20.46
C GLU A 716 -0.83 -30.13 -19.74
N GLY A 717 -0.49 -30.31 -18.46
CA GLY A 717 0.17 -29.29 -17.68
C GLY A 717 0.33 -29.70 -16.23
N GLN A 718 1.15 -28.97 -15.49
CA GLN A 718 1.32 -29.16 -14.06
C GLN A 718 1.37 -27.80 -13.36
N PHE A 719 0.78 -27.72 -12.19
CA PHE A 719 0.88 -26.52 -11.35
C PHE A 719 0.97 -26.89 -9.88
N GLU A 720 1.50 -25.95 -9.11
CA GLU A 720 1.55 -26.01 -7.66
C GLU A 720 0.85 -24.79 -7.08
N SER A 721 0.13 -24.98 -5.98
CA SER A 721 -0.44 -23.88 -5.20
C SER A 721 -0.14 -24.10 -3.72
N THR A 722 0.22 -23.02 -3.03
CA THR A 722 0.59 -23.07 -1.62
C THR A 722 -0.29 -22.15 -0.80
N CYS A 723 -0.52 -22.48 0.47
CA CYS A 723 -1.21 -21.64 1.44
C CYS A 723 -0.42 -21.61 2.74
N TYR A 724 0.11 -20.45 3.12
CA TYR A 724 0.71 -20.23 4.43
C TYR A 724 -0.34 -20.19 5.54
N GLU A 725 -0.02 -20.82 6.67
CA GLU A 725 -0.87 -20.84 7.86
C GLU A 725 -0.07 -20.66 9.15
N ASP A 726 -0.71 -19.99 10.11
CA ASP A 726 -0.27 -19.85 11.50
C ASP A 726 -1.49 -19.47 12.35
N ASP A 727 -1.31 -19.21 13.64
CA ASP A 727 -2.42 -18.86 14.56
C ASP A 727 -3.13 -17.52 14.27
N GLY A 728 -2.68 -16.75 13.28
CA GLY A 728 -3.28 -15.48 12.90
C GLY A 728 -3.00 -14.34 13.87
N ARG A 729 -2.15 -14.52 14.89
CA ARG A 729 -2.09 -13.61 16.04
C ARG A 729 -0.67 -13.40 16.56
N THR A 730 0.07 -14.47 16.80
CA THR A 730 1.34 -14.43 17.53
C THR A 730 2.48 -14.02 16.61
N GLN A 731 3.32 -13.10 17.06
CA GLN A 731 4.57 -12.74 16.40
C GLN A 731 5.55 -13.93 16.48
N GLY A 732 6.01 -14.43 15.34
CA GLY A 732 6.94 -15.57 15.31
C GLY A 732 6.36 -16.89 15.81
N GLY A 733 5.03 -17.03 15.84
CA GLY A 733 4.34 -18.27 16.20
C GLY A 733 4.65 -19.43 15.25
N ALA A 734 4.29 -20.65 15.66
CA ALA A 734 4.42 -21.82 14.81
C ALA A 734 3.60 -21.65 13.53
N SER A 735 4.19 -22.02 12.39
CA SER A 735 3.57 -21.89 11.08
C SER A 735 3.73 -23.16 10.26
N GLY A 736 2.95 -23.22 9.19
CA GLY A 736 2.91 -24.31 8.25
C GLY A 736 2.54 -23.82 6.87
N GLN A 737 2.68 -24.70 5.89
CA GLN A 737 2.32 -24.43 4.51
C GLN A 737 1.66 -25.64 3.86
N TRP A 738 0.43 -25.46 3.40
CA TRP A 738 -0.21 -26.42 2.52
C TRP A 738 0.42 -26.31 1.14
N ARG A 739 0.61 -27.44 0.48
CA ARG A 739 1.06 -27.52 -0.91
C ARG A 739 0.18 -28.50 -1.67
N LEU A 740 -0.45 -28.00 -2.72
CA LEU A 740 -1.27 -28.78 -3.65
C LEU A 740 -0.53 -28.87 -4.98
N GLN A 741 -0.17 -30.08 -5.39
CA GLN A 741 0.49 -30.36 -6.67
C GLN A 741 -0.50 -31.06 -7.59
N VAL A 742 -0.74 -30.49 -8.77
CA VAL A 742 -1.73 -31.02 -9.71
C VAL A 742 -1.09 -31.25 -11.07
N ALA A 743 -1.07 -32.51 -11.50
CA ALA A 743 -0.70 -32.89 -12.85
C ALA A 743 -1.97 -33.19 -13.67
N CYS A 744 -2.12 -32.52 -14.80
CA CYS A 744 -3.27 -32.59 -15.69
C CYS A 744 -2.86 -33.32 -16.97
N THR A 745 -3.72 -34.24 -17.41
CA THR A 745 -3.73 -34.77 -18.78
C THR A 745 -5.15 -34.57 -19.35
N PRO A 746 -5.36 -34.81 -20.66
CA PRO A 746 -6.70 -34.75 -21.23
C PRO A 746 -7.65 -35.81 -20.66
N GLN A 747 -7.15 -36.84 -19.95
CA GLN A 747 -7.97 -37.95 -19.41
C GLN A 747 -7.99 -38.03 -17.88
N SER A 748 -7.06 -37.37 -17.19
CA SER A 748 -6.93 -37.50 -15.74
C SER A 748 -6.32 -36.29 -15.04
N LEU A 749 -6.66 -36.13 -13.77
CA LEU A 749 -5.98 -35.27 -12.80
C LEU A 749 -5.27 -36.15 -11.77
N GLN A 750 -4.01 -35.88 -11.47
CA GLN A 750 -3.30 -36.46 -10.33
C GLN A 750 -3.00 -35.34 -9.34
N ILE A 751 -3.55 -35.45 -8.12
CA ILE A 751 -3.51 -34.41 -7.10
C ILE A 751 -2.73 -34.93 -5.89
N GLY A 752 -1.58 -34.32 -5.62
CA GLY A 752 -0.81 -34.51 -4.41
C GLY A 752 -1.16 -33.44 -3.38
N VAL A 753 -1.52 -33.85 -2.17
CA VAL A 753 -1.74 -32.94 -1.03
C VAL A 753 -0.60 -33.14 -0.04
N LEU A 754 0.09 -32.04 0.28
CA LEU A 754 1.21 -32.03 1.21
C LEU A 754 0.99 -30.96 2.27
N ARG A 755 1.40 -31.27 3.49
CA ARG A 755 1.27 -30.42 4.68
C ARG A 755 2.60 -30.39 5.41
N GLU A 756 3.26 -29.23 5.46
CA GLU A 756 4.56 -29.04 6.11
C GLU A 756 4.45 -28.07 7.30
N GLY A 757 4.96 -28.40 8.49
CA GLY A 757 4.88 -27.51 9.67
C GLY A 757 3.58 -27.61 10.46
N VAL A 758 3.23 -26.55 11.21
CA VAL A 758 2.03 -26.47 12.07
C VAL A 758 0.94 -25.65 11.39
N HIS A 759 -0.25 -26.21 11.23
CA HIS A 759 -1.33 -25.57 10.50
C HIS A 759 -2.54 -25.50 11.40
N PRO A 760 -2.86 -24.32 11.94
CA PRO A 760 -4.11 -24.07 12.61
C PRO A 760 -5.17 -23.61 11.59
N PRO A 761 -6.34 -24.26 11.57
CA PRO A 761 -6.82 -25.24 12.53
C PRO A 761 -6.17 -26.61 12.33
N ALA A 762 -5.92 -27.32 13.44
CA ALA A 762 -5.47 -28.70 13.36
C ALA A 762 -6.61 -29.56 12.81
N GLN A 763 -6.55 -29.86 11.52
CA GLN A 763 -7.56 -30.66 10.81
C GLN A 763 -6.91 -31.82 10.06
N ASP A 764 -7.64 -32.94 9.99
CA ASP A 764 -7.24 -34.17 9.29
C ASP A 764 -8.04 -34.36 7.98
N SER A 765 -8.85 -33.37 7.62
CA SER A 765 -9.61 -33.36 6.37
C SER A 765 -9.31 -32.11 5.54
N LEU A 766 -9.60 -32.18 4.25
CA LEU A 766 -9.44 -31.06 3.30
C LEU A 766 -10.57 -31.11 2.27
N VAL A 767 -11.18 -29.98 1.97
CA VAL A 767 -12.21 -29.89 0.92
C VAL A 767 -11.60 -29.41 -0.40
N LEU A 768 -11.80 -30.14 -1.48
CA LEU A 768 -11.48 -29.70 -2.84
C LEU A 768 -12.76 -29.41 -3.61
N ARG A 769 -12.83 -28.28 -4.30
CA ARG A 769 -13.89 -28.01 -5.29
C ARG A 769 -13.29 -27.80 -6.67
N LEU A 770 -13.85 -28.45 -7.68
CA LEU A 770 -13.42 -28.34 -9.07
C LEU A 770 -14.66 -28.28 -9.99
N PRO A 771 -14.52 -27.85 -11.26
CA PRO A 771 -15.65 -27.77 -12.19
C PRO A 771 -16.39 -29.10 -12.32
N ALA A 772 -17.71 -29.11 -12.14
CA ALA A 772 -18.53 -30.33 -12.25
C ALA A 772 -18.49 -30.92 -13.67
N ALA A 773 -18.33 -30.07 -14.68
CA ALA A 773 -18.19 -30.47 -16.07
C ALA A 773 -16.85 -31.19 -16.38
N ASP A 774 -15.89 -31.15 -15.44
CA ASP A 774 -14.63 -31.88 -15.58
C ASP A 774 -14.83 -33.38 -15.28
N GLY A 775 -15.09 -34.15 -16.34
CA GLY A 775 -15.32 -35.59 -16.28
C GLY A 775 -14.05 -36.45 -16.23
N ARG A 776 -12.87 -35.85 -16.03
CA ARG A 776 -11.60 -36.60 -16.01
C ARG A 776 -11.48 -37.48 -14.77
N ARG A 777 -10.67 -38.55 -14.88
CA ARG A 777 -10.37 -39.44 -13.75
C ARG A 777 -9.47 -38.72 -12.75
N ILE A 778 -9.80 -38.73 -11.47
CA ILE A 778 -9.02 -38.04 -10.44
C ILE A 778 -8.33 -39.09 -9.57
N GLY A 779 -7.01 -38.98 -9.45
CA GLY A 779 -6.19 -39.74 -8.51
C GLY A 779 -5.62 -38.82 -7.43
N PHE A 780 -5.48 -39.36 -6.23
CA PHE A 780 -4.93 -38.65 -5.07
C PHE A 780 -3.67 -39.35 -4.56
N THR A 781 -2.68 -38.56 -4.14
CA THR A 781 -1.50 -39.03 -3.43
C THR A 781 -1.41 -38.29 -2.10
N GLY A 782 -1.22 -39.04 -0.99
CA GLY A 782 -1.16 -38.48 0.35
C GLY A 782 -2.51 -38.09 0.95
N ALA A 783 -3.62 -38.62 0.39
CA ALA A 783 -4.97 -38.42 0.93
C ALA A 783 -5.94 -39.51 0.41
N THR A 784 -7.01 -39.77 1.15
CA THR A 784 -8.11 -40.70 0.79
C THR A 784 -9.41 -39.93 0.61
N VAL A 785 -10.19 -40.29 -0.42
CA VAL A 785 -11.52 -39.68 -0.65
C VAL A 785 -12.54 -40.24 0.32
N VAL A 786 -13.17 -39.38 1.11
CA VAL A 786 -14.24 -39.73 2.05
C VAL A 786 -15.61 -39.40 1.49
N HIS A 787 -15.73 -38.26 0.80
CA HIS A 787 -16.98 -37.82 0.20
C HIS A 787 -16.73 -37.19 -1.17
N ASP A 788 -17.66 -37.39 -2.09
CA ASP A 788 -17.59 -36.87 -3.45
C ASP A 788 -19.00 -36.60 -3.95
N THR A 789 -19.33 -35.32 -4.07
CA THR A 789 -20.64 -34.84 -4.48
C THR A 789 -20.53 -33.93 -5.68
N VAL A 790 -21.30 -34.23 -6.73
CA VAL A 790 -21.33 -33.45 -7.96
C VAL A 790 -22.58 -32.57 -7.94
N GLY A 791 -22.38 -31.25 -7.84
CA GLY A 791 -23.43 -30.25 -8.01
C GLY A 791 -23.60 -29.81 -9.46
N ALA A 792 -24.31 -28.70 -9.68
CA ALA A 792 -24.56 -28.16 -11.03
C ALA A 792 -23.27 -27.65 -11.70
N ASP A 793 -22.57 -26.72 -11.07
CA ASP A 793 -21.35 -26.11 -11.62
C ASP A 793 -20.06 -26.65 -10.98
N TRP A 794 -20.15 -27.17 -9.75
CA TRP A 794 -19.01 -27.59 -8.94
C TRP A 794 -19.16 -29.01 -8.40
N ARG A 795 -18.11 -29.80 -8.50
CA ARG A 795 -17.90 -31.06 -7.77
C ARG A 795 -17.10 -30.78 -6.51
N GLN A 796 -17.55 -31.29 -5.38
CA GLN A 796 -16.88 -31.16 -4.09
C GLN A 796 -16.40 -32.53 -3.63
N ILE A 797 -15.12 -32.61 -3.30
CA ILE A 797 -14.46 -33.82 -2.82
C ILE A 797 -13.90 -33.52 -1.44
N THR A 798 -14.31 -34.28 -0.43
CA THR A 798 -13.71 -34.22 0.90
C THR A 798 -12.66 -35.31 1.02
N LEU A 799 -11.45 -34.90 1.36
CA LEU A 799 -10.30 -35.75 1.57
C LEU A 799 -10.01 -35.92 3.06
N GLU A 800 -9.48 -37.08 3.43
CA GLU A 800 -8.84 -37.37 4.72
C GLU A 800 -7.34 -37.60 4.46
N LEU A 801 -6.47 -37.00 5.28
CA LEU A 801 -5.03 -36.86 5.01
C LEU A 801 -4.17 -37.96 5.63
#